data_AF-A0A958HJ39-F1
#
_entry.id   AF-A0A958HJ39-F1
#
_cell.length_a   1.000
_cell.length_b   1.000
_cell.length_c   1.000
_cell.angle_alpha   90.00
_cell.angle_beta   90.00
_cell.angle_gamma   90.00
#
_symmetry.space_group_name_H-M   'P 1'
#
loop_
_entity.id
_entity.type
_entity.pdbx_description
1 polymer ?
#
loop_
_entity_poly.entity_id
_entity_poly.type
_entity_poly.pdbx_seq_one_letter_code
_entity_poly.pdbx_strand_id
1 'polypeptide(L)'
;MTHEPTTVEKLHKLPWAIASNAALAIFVQLTFFGSVFVLFLNELGLSTSQIGFVLSLLPFAGLLALVVAPAVARFGYKRTYITFFSIRHVVTAFLLLTPVVVMRYGTDAALVFVTVIVGVFAVLRAIGVTASFPWTQEYVPNSVRGKYTATNNLASTLTGFLAISLASAVLARTSGLLGYDVIIGVGVICGMIAVGFAAFIPGGAPQKSARGAPPPRRDLRAGLQDPTLKRYLLGVGLMIAATVPLASFLPLFMQEEVGLTSSDVVGLQGAVLAGALLSSFLWGWAADRYGSKPVALSGVFLRAVLPIGWLLMPRHSPLSLTIAMGISLAQGVADVGWNVGSARLLYNDVVPPKKKNDYLALYFAWIGIVGGMSQLLGGRMVDATRGLQLGGQPLSNPFLPLLLIGLILPIVAAFVIRRLNDDSTVRFSQFPGLFLRGNPFLAIEAVIRYSRAGDEEAVVRNTERLGSAHSPLTTEELLEALEDPRFSVRFEAIIAMARVGFEPRLVEALAGVMEGPEPALSTVAAWALGRMGDASARPALERGLESRYRSVQAHSSRSLGVLNDRDAIPELLARLQEEADPGLQLAYASTLGQMKVDNALPPILSLLATARNRTARAELALAAARIVGDEAHFIQMLRQARREPGTALAQAMIALRKRVEQMEGVDGELLDRFDACALALARNQLNEGVACLTEITHALIPLTPVEYQRGILVHCAEGMEIHGTERIEFPVLTLHTLAAG
;
A
#
# COMPACT_ATOMS: atom_id res chain seq x y z
N MET A 1 -31.11 23.98 -35.04
CA MET A 1 -31.09 22.77 -34.21
C MET A 1 -29.64 22.51 -33.84
N THR A 2 -29.26 22.71 -32.58
CA THR A 2 -27.91 22.35 -32.10
C THR A 2 -27.89 20.84 -31.96
N HIS A 3 -27.33 20.14 -32.94
CA HIS A 3 -27.16 18.70 -32.90
C HIS A 3 -26.14 18.40 -31.80
N GLU A 4 -26.61 18.12 -30.58
CA GLU A 4 -25.76 17.49 -29.59
C GLU A 4 -25.35 16.12 -30.14
N PRO A 5 -24.04 15.82 -30.18
CA PRO A 5 -23.57 14.55 -30.74
C PRO A 5 -24.12 13.39 -29.92
N THR A 6 -24.51 12.32 -30.61
CA THR A 6 -25.03 11.12 -29.94
C THR A 6 -23.93 10.42 -29.13
N THR A 7 -24.30 9.59 -28.15
CA THR A 7 -23.31 8.83 -27.36
C THR A 7 -22.43 7.94 -28.24
N VAL A 8 -22.97 7.38 -29.33
CA VAL A 8 -22.22 6.56 -30.29
C VAL A 8 -21.21 7.40 -31.06
N GLU A 9 -21.59 8.58 -31.55
CA GLU A 9 -20.69 9.52 -32.21
C GLU A 9 -19.56 9.99 -31.28
N LYS A 10 -19.89 10.29 -30.02
CA LYS A 10 -18.91 10.63 -28.98
C LYS A 10 -17.87 9.52 -28.85
N LEU A 11 -18.31 8.27 -28.64
CA LEU A 11 -17.44 7.11 -28.47
C LEU A 11 -16.52 6.88 -29.69
N HIS A 12 -17.06 6.94 -30.90
CA HIS A 12 -16.28 6.75 -32.14
C HIS A 12 -15.20 7.82 -32.36
N LYS A 13 -15.40 9.03 -31.80
CA LYS A 13 -14.47 10.15 -31.97
C LYS A 13 -13.51 10.36 -30.80
N LEU A 14 -13.65 9.63 -29.69
CA LEU A 14 -12.70 9.66 -28.57
C LEU A 14 -11.23 9.42 -28.96
N PRO A 15 -10.90 8.51 -29.90
CA PRO A 15 -9.50 8.31 -30.31
C PRO A 15 -8.83 9.58 -30.84
N TRP A 16 -9.58 10.46 -31.52
CA TRP A 16 -9.04 11.75 -31.99
C TRP A 16 -8.68 12.69 -30.84
N ALA A 17 -9.45 12.66 -29.75
CA ALA A 17 -9.13 13.42 -28.54
C ALA A 17 -7.85 12.90 -27.88
N ILE A 18 -7.68 11.58 -27.80
CA ILE A 18 -6.46 10.96 -27.26
C ILE A 18 -5.25 11.30 -28.14
N ALA A 19 -5.37 11.17 -29.46
CA ALA A 19 -4.30 11.52 -30.40
C ALA A 19 -3.93 13.01 -30.33
N SER A 20 -4.93 13.89 -30.23
CA SER A 20 -4.72 15.33 -30.04
C SER A 20 -3.95 15.63 -28.76
N ASN A 21 -4.35 15.05 -27.63
CA ASN A 21 -3.68 15.26 -26.34
C ASN A 21 -2.28 14.62 -26.29
N ALA A 22 -2.05 13.50 -26.97
CA ALA A 22 -0.74 12.88 -27.09
C ALA A 22 0.23 13.77 -27.90
N ALA A 23 -0.20 14.28 -29.06
CA ALA A 23 0.59 15.22 -29.85
C ALA A 23 0.82 16.55 -29.11
N LEU A 24 -0.18 17.04 -28.37
CA LEU A 24 -0.04 18.22 -27.53
C LEU A 24 0.95 17.99 -26.38
N ALA A 25 1.01 16.78 -25.81
CA ALA A 25 1.99 16.45 -24.78
C ALA A 25 3.43 16.57 -25.31
N ILE A 26 3.69 16.12 -26.54
CA ILE A 26 4.98 16.31 -27.22
C ILE A 26 5.29 17.80 -27.34
N PHE A 27 4.36 18.61 -27.88
CA PHE A 27 4.54 20.06 -27.96
C PHE A 27 4.92 20.68 -26.60
N VAL A 28 4.17 20.34 -25.56
CA VAL A 28 4.34 20.91 -24.21
C VAL A 28 5.73 20.60 -23.65
N GLN A 29 6.16 19.35 -23.75
CA GLN A 29 7.45 18.88 -23.22
C GLN A 29 8.66 19.47 -23.97
N LEU A 30 8.52 19.75 -25.27
CA LEU A 30 9.62 20.21 -26.11
C LEU A 30 9.74 21.75 -26.24
N THR A 31 8.77 22.52 -25.75
CA THR A 31 8.71 23.98 -26.00
C THR A 31 8.77 24.84 -24.75
N PHE A 32 7.70 24.91 -23.93
CA PHE A 32 7.62 25.85 -22.81
C PHE A 32 7.64 25.20 -21.42
N PHE A 33 7.36 23.90 -21.33
CA PHE A 33 7.23 23.21 -20.04
C PHE A 33 8.26 22.09 -19.96
N GLY A 34 9.27 22.28 -19.12
CA GLY A 34 10.32 21.29 -18.92
C GLY A 34 11.70 21.91 -18.87
N SER A 35 12.72 21.05 -18.80
CA SER A 35 14.12 21.48 -18.76
C SER A 35 14.58 22.08 -20.09
N VAL A 36 14.03 21.62 -21.23
CA VAL A 36 14.40 22.11 -22.57
C VAL A 36 14.28 23.64 -22.67
N PHE A 37 13.15 24.21 -22.25
CA PHE A 37 12.93 25.66 -22.36
C PHE A 37 13.85 26.45 -21.43
N VAL A 38 14.01 25.98 -20.19
CA VAL A 38 14.87 26.63 -19.19
C VAL A 38 16.33 26.65 -19.65
N LEU A 39 16.82 25.51 -20.15
CA LEU A 39 18.18 25.39 -20.66
C LEU A 39 18.37 26.20 -21.95
N PHE A 40 17.36 26.29 -22.82
CA PHE A 40 17.37 27.19 -23.97
C PHE A 40 17.52 28.65 -23.53
N LEU A 41 16.75 29.11 -22.55
CA LEU A 41 16.88 30.49 -22.03
C LEU A 41 18.25 30.74 -21.38
N ASN A 42 18.82 29.72 -20.72
CA ASN A 42 20.18 29.81 -20.16
C ASN A 42 21.24 29.92 -21.27
N GLU A 43 21.11 29.13 -22.33
CA GLU A 43 22.01 29.13 -23.49
C GLU A 43 21.97 30.47 -24.26
N LEU A 44 20.83 31.17 -24.21
CA LEU A 44 20.71 32.54 -24.73
C LEU A 44 21.43 33.59 -23.86
N GLY A 45 21.94 33.21 -22.68
CA GLY A 45 22.64 34.09 -21.76
C GLY A 45 21.74 34.88 -20.82
N LEU A 46 20.48 34.45 -20.60
CA LEU A 46 19.58 35.13 -19.67
C LEU A 46 19.95 34.80 -18.21
N SER A 47 19.86 35.80 -17.32
CA SER A 47 20.05 35.58 -15.88
C SER A 47 18.88 34.79 -15.26
N THR A 48 19.08 34.20 -14.07
CA THR A 48 18.00 33.41 -13.43
C THR A 48 16.78 34.27 -13.08
N SER A 49 16.97 35.55 -12.75
CA SER A 49 15.88 36.53 -12.58
C SER A 49 15.11 36.78 -13.87
N GLN A 50 15.79 36.89 -15.00
CA GLN A 50 15.17 37.10 -16.32
C GLN A 50 14.38 35.85 -16.73
N ILE A 51 14.94 34.65 -16.54
CA ILE A 51 14.26 33.37 -16.76
C ILE A 51 13.01 33.28 -15.88
N GLY A 52 13.13 33.57 -14.58
CA GLY A 52 11.99 33.57 -13.64
C GLY A 52 10.89 34.56 -14.04
N PHE A 53 11.26 35.75 -14.53
CA PHE A 53 10.31 36.72 -15.07
C PHE A 53 9.56 36.17 -16.29
N VAL A 54 10.26 35.64 -17.29
CA VAL A 54 9.65 35.05 -18.49
C VAL A 54 8.69 33.91 -18.13
N LEU A 55 9.12 33.00 -17.25
CA LEU A 55 8.31 31.86 -16.80
C LEU A 55 7.07 32.29 -15.99
N SER A 56 7.15 33.41 -15.25
CA SER A 56 6.03 33.92 -14.46
C SER A 56 4.84 34.40 -15.30
N LEU A 57 5.05 34.76 -16.58
CA LEU A 57 3.98 35.20 -17.48
C LEU A 57 2.93 34.11 -17.72
N LEU A 58 3.36 32.85 -17.75
CA LEU A 58 2.50 31.68 -18.00
C LEU A 58 1.39 31.53 -16.94
N PRO A 59 1.68 31.46 -15.62
CA PRO A 59 0.67 31.37 -14.58
C PRO A 59 -0.15 32.66 -14.42
N PHE A 60 0.44 33.86 -14.57
CA PHE A 60 -0.30 35.12 -14.46
C PHE A 60 -1.38 35.26 -15.54
N ALA A 61 -1.10 34.87 -16.78
CA ALA A 61 -2.09 34.88 -17.84
C ALA A 61 -3.30 33.99 -17.53
N GLY A 62 -3.15 32.98 -16.66
CA GLY A 62 -4.25 32.14 -16.18
C GLY A 62 -5.39 32.93 -15.52
N LEU A 63 -5.11 34.11 -14.94
CA LEU A 63 -6.13 34.97 -14.32
C LEU A 63 -7.15 35.50 -15.35
N LEU A 64 -6.76 35.61 -16.62
CA LEU A 64 -7.64 36.04 -17.70
C LEU A 64 -8.83 35.09 -17.90
N ALA A 65 -8.68 33.80 -17.53
CA ALA A 65 -9.74 32.81 -17.65
C ALA A 65 -11.01 33.22 -16.88
N LEU A 66 -10.87 33.94 -15.76
CA LEU A 66 -11.99 34.40 -14.93
C LEU A 66 -12.90 35.40 -15.66
N VAL A 67 -12.31 36.22 -16.53
CA VAL A 67 -12.96 37.31 -17.25
C VAL A 67 -13.44 36.83 -18.62
N VAL A 68 -12.67 35.97 -19.29
CA VAL A 68 -12.90 35.59 -20.69
C VAL A 68 -13.91 34.43 -20.82
N ALA A 69 -14.19 33.67 -19.75
CA ALA A 69 -15.11 32.53 -19.78
C ALA A 69 -16.50 32.80 -20.41
N PRO A 70 -17.22 33.90 -20.09
CA PRO A 70 -18.51 34.18 -20.71
C PRO A 70 -18.41 34.46 -22.21
N ALA A 71 -17.34 35.14 -22.65
CA ALA A 71 -17.10 35.42 -24.06
C ALA A 71 -16.79 34.12 -24.83
N VAL A 72 -16.02 33.21 -24.22
CA VAL A 72 -15.69 31.90 -24.78
C VAL A 72 -16.94 31.05 -24.99
N ALA A 73 -17.84 30.99 -24.01
CA ALA A 73 -19.11 30.27 -24.15
C ALA A 73 -19.97 30.80 -25.30
N ARG A 74 -19.97 32.11 -25.53
CA ARG A 74 -20.68 32.77 -26.65
C ARG A 74 -20.04 32.51 -28.00
N PHE A 75 -18.71 32.44 -28.07
CA PHE A 75 -17.98 32.17 -29.31
C PHE A 75 -18.03 30.68 -29.71
N GLY A 76 -18.20 29.80 -28.72
CA GLY A 76 -18.25 28.36 -28.87
C GLY A 76 -16.92 27.70 -28.52
N TYR A 77 -16.96 26.69 -27.66
CA TYR A 77 -15.76 26.11 -27.06
C TYR A 77 -14.80 25.48 -28.07
N LYS A 78 -15.33 24.75 -29.07
CA LYS A 78 -14.48 24.11 -30.10
C LYS A 78 -13.78 25.17 -30.96
N ARG A 79 -14.50 26.22 -31.35
CA ARG A 79 -13.94 27.32 -32.15
C ARG A 79 -12.87 28.06 -31.39
N THR A 80 -13.13 28.41 -30.13
CA THR A 80 -12.12 29.04 -29.26
C THR A 80 -10.88 28.15 -29.14
N TYR A 81 -11.05 26.87 -28.83
CA TYR A 81 -9.91 25.97 -28.66
C TYR A 81 -9.06 25.91 -29.94
N ILE A 82 -9.66 25.60 -31.08
CA ILE A 82 -8.95 25.44 -32.37
C ILE A 82 -8.27 26.75 -32.77
N THR A 83 -8.98 27.89 -32.77
CA THR A 83 -8.42 29.17 -33.20
C THR A 83 -7.25 29.60 -32.32
N PHE A 84 -7.45 29.61 -31.00
CA PHE A 84 -6.43 30.12 -30.09
C PHE A 84 -5.24 29.17 -29.93
N PHE A 85 -5.44 27.84 -29.99
CA PHE A 85 -4.32 26.91 -30.01
C PHE A 85 -3.55 26.99 -31.34
N SER A 86 -4.21 27.09 -32.49
CA SER A 86 -3.52 27.29 -33.79
C SER A 86 -2.63 28.53 -33.77
N ILE A 87 -3.19 29.69 -33.41
CA ILE A 87 -2.44 30.95 -33.35
C ILE A 87 -1.28 30.83 -32.36
N ARG A 88 -1.50 30.19 -31.20
CA ARG A 88 -0.46 29.99 -30.19
C ARG A 88 0.71 29.15 -30.71
N HIS A 89 0.47 28.08 -31.46
CA HIS A 89 1.54 27.26 -32.04
C HIS A 89 2.33 28.04 -33.11
N VAL A 90 1.64 28.86 -33.92
CA VAL A 90 2.31 29.78 -34.87
C VAL A 90 3.16 30.81 -34.12
N VAL A 91 2.65 31.40 -33.03
CA VAL A 91 3.41 32.31 -32.17
C VAL A 91 4.65 31.64 -31.60
N THR A 92 4.55 30.36 -31.24
CA THR A 92 5.68 29.58 -30.73
C THR A 92 6.78 29.38 -31.77
N ALA A 93 6.41 29.25 -33.06
CA ALA A 93 7.37 29.10 -34.15
C ALA A 93 8.35 30.28 -34.26
N PHE A 94 7.97 31.48 -33.79
CA PHE A 94 8.88 32.63 -33.77
C PHE A 94 10.05 32.46 -32.80
N LEU A 95 10.00 31.52 -31.84
CA LEU A 95 11.16 31.19 -31.00
C LEU A 95 12.34 30.65 -31.83
N LEU A 96 12.08 30.04 -32.99
CA LEU A 96 13.13 29.55 -33.89
C LEU A 96 13.94 30.69 -34.52
N LEU A 97 13.45 31.93 -34.45
CA LEU A 97 14.18 33.12 -34.90
C LEU A 97 15.03 33.73 -33.80
N THR A 98 14.91 33.27 -32.55
CA THR A 98 15.63 33.84 -31.41
C THR A 98 17.16 33.82 -31.57
N PRO A 99 17.82 32.77 -32.09
CA PRO A 99 19.26 32.81 -32.34
C PRO A 99 19.68 33.92 -33.31
N VAL A 100 18.87 34.17 -34.35
CA VAL A 100 19.11 35.26 -35.31
C VAL A 100 18.98 36.63 -34.63
N VAL A 101 18.01 36.77 -33.72
CA VAL A 101 17.83 38.00 -32.94
C VAL A 101 19.02 38.23 -32.00
N VAL A 102 19.49 37.20 -31.28
CA VAL A 102 20.68 37.31 -30.42
C VAL A 102 21.90 37.73 -31.24
N MET A 103 22.15 37.06 -32.38
CA MET A 103 23.32 37.33 -33.21
C MET A 103 23.32 38.75 -33.78
N ARG A 104 22.15 39.31 -34.10
CA ARG A 104 22.03 40.62 -34.77
C ARG A 104 21.82 41.80 -33.82
N TYR A 105 21.15 41.57 -32.69
CA TYR A 105 20.68 42.63 -31.80
C TYR A 105 21.11 42.43 -30.33
N GLY A 106 21.80 41.34 -30.00
CA GLY A 106 22.29 41.05 -28.65
C GLY A 106 21.27 40.38 -27.73
N THR A 107 21.71 40.07 -26.52
CA THR A 107 20.96 39.33 -25.50
C THR A 107 19.76 40.13 -24.96
N ASP A 108 19.91 41.44 -24.76
CA ASP A 108 18.82 42.30 -24.27
C ASP A 108 17.63 42.35 -25.25
N ALA A 109 17.91 42.43 -26.54
CA ALA A 109 16.88 42.38 -27.58
C ALA A 109 16.20 41.00 -27.62
N ALA A 110 16.98 39.93 -27.46
CA ALA A 110 16.46 38.57 -27.40
C ALA A 110 15.55 38.35 -26.17
N LEU A 111 15.90 38.90 -25.01
CA LEU A 111 15.04 38.87 -23.82
C LEU A 111 13.67 39.51 -24.10
N VAL A 112 13.65 40.71 -24.67
CA VAL A 112 12.39 41.40 -25.02
C VAL A 112 11.60 40.57 -26.03
N PHE A 113 12.26 40.07 -27.07
CA PHE A 113 11.64 39.24 -28.10
C PHE A 113 10.98 37.97 -27.53
N VAL A 114 11.72 37.21 -26.72
CA VAL A 114 11.20 36.00 -26.07
C VAL A 114 10.09 36.34 -25.08
N THR A 115 10.22 37.42 -24.31
CA THR A 115 9.19 37.90 -23.37
C THR A 115 7.87 38.18 -24.09
N VAL A 116 7.91 38.86 -25.25
CA VAL A 116 6.72 39.14 -26.05
C VAL A 116 6.09 37.84 -26.56
N ILE A 117 6.89 36.93 -27.10
CA ILE A 117 6.41 35.63 -27.59
C ILE A 117 5.74 34.84 -26.47
N VAL A 118 6.41 34.71 -25.32
CA VAL A 118 5.91 33.96 -24.15
C VAL A 118 4.66 34.63 -23.59
N GLY A 119 4.62 35.96 -23.51
CA GLY A 119 3.45 36.71 -23.05
C GLY A 119 2.23 36.50 -23.96
N VAL A 120 2.40 36.65 -25.28
CA VAL A 120 1.33 36.39 -26.25
C VAL A 120 0.90 34.91 -26.21
N PHE A 121 1.86 33.99 -26.15
CA PHE A 121 1.61 32.56 -25.98
C PHE A 121 0.76 32.29 -24.72
N ALA A 122 1.12 32.90 -23.59
CA ALA A 122 0.46 32.73 -22.30
C ALA A 122 -1.01 33.18 -22.35
N VAL A 123 -1.27 34.35 -22.94
CA VAL A 123 -2.62 34.90 -23.13
C VAL A 123 -3.46 33.99 -24.03
N LEU A 124 -2.94 33.60 -25.20
CA LEU A 124 -3.64 32.71 -26.13
C LEU A 124 -3.93 31.35 -25.49
N ARG A 125 -2.97 30.80 -24.74
CA ARG A 125 -3.14 29.56 -23.97
C ARG A 125 -4.26 29.71 -22.94
N ALA A 126 -4.28 30.78 -22.16
CA ALA A 126 -5.28 30.99 -21.12
C ALA A 126 -6.70 31.02 -21.72
N ILE A 127 -6.89 31.72 -22.85
CA ILE A 127 -8.17 31.78 -23.55
C ILE A 127 -8.57 30.40 -24.09
N GLY A 128 -7.65 29.69 -24.76
CA GLY A 128 -7.92 28.36 -25.31
C GLY A 128 -8.21 27.30 -24.24
N VAL A 129 -7.48 27.29 -23.12
CA VAL A 129 -7.70 26.36 -22.00
C VAL A 129 -9.03 26.63 -21.29
N THR A 130 -9.49 27.89 -21.25
CA THR A 130 -10.82 28.22 -20.72
C THR A 130 -11.95 27.50 -21.46
N ALA A 131 -11.74 27.16 -22.74
CA ALA A 131 -12.69 26.40 -23.54
C ALA A 131 -12.57 24.88 -23.37
N SER A 132 -11.41 24.35 -22.96
CA SER A 132 -11.13 22.92 -23.02
C SER A 132 -11.90 22.10 -21.98
N PHE A 133 -12.03 22.61 -20.75
CA PHE A 133 -12.71 21.88 -19.67
C PHE A 133 -14.22 21.72 -19.93
N PRO A 134 -15.00 22.78 -20.27
CA PRO A 134 -16.39 22.64 -20.67
C PRO A 134 -16.56 21.76 -21.92
N TRP A 135 -15.69 21.91 -22.93
CA TRP A 135 -15.78 21.14 -24.16
C TRP A 135 -15.59 19.63 -23.91
N THR A 136 -14.64 19.26 -23.06
CA THR A 136 -14.42 17.86 -22.66
C THR A 136 -15.64 17.26 -21.98
N GLN A 137 -16.41 18.04 -21.23
CA GLN A 137 -17.66 17.55 -20.63
C GLN A 137 -18.75 17.28 -21.67
N GLU A 138 -18.74 17.99 -22.80
CA GLU A 138 -19.72 17.78 -23.88
C GLU A 138 -19.45 16.50 -24.68
N TYR A 139 -18.19 16.24 -25.07
CA TYR A 139 -17.86 15.10 -25.94
C TYR A 139 -17.48 13.81 -25.19
N VAL A 140 -17.16 13.84 -23.90
CA VAL A 140 -16.86 12.63 -23.11
C VAL A 140 -18.10 12.19 -22.31
N PRO A 141 -18.71 11.03 -22.64
CA PRO A 141 -19.86 10.52 -21.90
C PRO A 141 -19.52 10.24 -20.43
N ASN A 142 -20.47 10.47 -19.53
CA ASN A 142 -20.29 10.26 -18.09
C ASN A 142 -19.89 8.81 -17.76
N SER A 143 -20.42 7.82 -18.49
CA SER A 143 -20.19 6.39 -18.26
C SER A 143 -18.76 5.91 -18.55
N VAL A 144 -18.03 6.59 -19.44
CA VAL A 144 -16.67 6.20 -19.83
C VAL A 144 -15.61 7.22 -19.44
N ARG A 145 -15.98 8.27 -18.69
CA ARG A 145 -15.08 9.39 -18.35
C ARG A 145 -13.82 8.92 -17.61
N GLY A 146 -13.96 8.03 -16.63
CA GLY A 146 -12.81 7.47 -15.89
C GLY A 146 -11.86 6.69 -16.80
N LYS A 147 -12.40 5.79 -17.63
CA LYS A 147 -11.61 5.01 -18.61
C LYS A 147 -10.90 5.93 -19.61
N TYR A 148 -11.61 6.92 -20.16
CA TYR A 148 -11.03 7.92 -21.06
C TYR A 148 -9.89 8.68 -20.38
N THR A 149 -10.09 9.20 -19.17
CA THR A 149 -9.06 9.94 -18.43
C THR A 149 -7.83 9.07 -18.17
N ALA A 150 -8.01 7.81 -17.77
CA ALA A 150 -6.90 6.88 -17.57
C ALA A 150 -6.13 6.59 -18.87
N THR A 151 -6.82 6.24 -19.96
CA THR A 151 -6.18 5.98 -21.26
C THR A 151 -5.50 7.23 -21.82
N ASN A 152 -6.12 8.39 -21.69
CA ASN A 152 -5.56 9.66 -22.13
C ASN A 152 -4.28 10.01 -21.36
N ASN A 153 -4.30 9.89 -20.03
CA ASN A 153 -3.13 10.16 -19.20
C ASN A 153 -1.98 9.20 -19.52
N LEU A 154 -2.28 7.90 -19.71
CA LEU A 154 -1.29 6.90 -20.12
C LEU A 154 -0.66 7.27 -21.47
N ALA A 155 -1.48 7.57 -22.48
CA ALA A 155 -1.02 7.95 -23.81
C ALA A 155 -0.16 9.22 -23.77
N SER A 156 -0.64 10.29 -23.14
CA SER A 156 0.09 11.56 -23.04
C SER A 156 1.40 11.46 -22.26
N THR A 157 1.43 10.66 -21.18
CA THR A 157 2.65 10.45 -20.37
C THR A 157 3.68 9.64 -21.15
N LEU A 158 3.26 8.57 -21.83
CA LEU A 158 4.13 7.75 -22.65
C LEU A 158 4.71 8.53 -23.85
N THR A 159 3.88 9.30 -24.57
CA THR A 159 4.38 10.13 -25.67
C THR A 159 5.28 11.26 -25.17
N GLY A 160 4.99 11.83 -24.00
CA GLY A 160 5.88 12.81 -23.35
C GLY A 160 7.23 12.20 -22.99
N PHE A 161 7.25 10.98 -22.44
CA PHE A 161 8.48 10.27 -22.12
C PHE A 161 9.32 10.03 -23.38
N LEU A 162 8.71 9.49 -24.44
CA LEU A 162 9.39 9.26 -25.71
C LEU A 162 9.93 10.56 -26.32
N ALA A 163 9.17 11.67 -26.26
CA ALA A 163 9.60 12.97 -26.75
C ALA A 163 10.82 13.49 -26.01
N ILE A 164 10.83 13.42 -24.68
CA ILE A 164 11.95 13.86 -23.86
C ILE A 164 13.19 12.96 -24.06
N SER A 165 13.02 11.65 -24.18
CA SER A 165 14.13 10.74 -24.50
C SER A 165 14.75 11.07 -25.86
N LEU A 166 13.92 11.38 -26.86
CA LEU A 166 14.41 11.81 -28.18
C LEU A 166 15.12 13.16 -28.10
N ALA A 167 14.56 14.13 -27.36
CA ALA A 167 15.18 15.45 -27.16
C ALA A 167 16.54 15.34 -26.47
N SER A 168 16.67 14.50 -25.44
CA SER A 168 17.94 14.18 -24.79
C SER A 168 18.95 13.60 -25.78
N ALA A 169 18.54 12.66 -26.63
CA ALA A 169 19.40 12.06 -27.65
C ALA A 169 19.83 13.05 -28.75
N VAL A 170 18.96 14.00 -29.12
CA VAL A 170 19.30 15.09 -30.05
C VAL A 170 20.35 16.01 -29.44
N LEU A 171 20.13 16.46 -28.20
CA LEU A 171 21.09 17.33 -27.50
C LEU A 171 22.45 16.67 -27.26
N ALA A 172 22.50 15.34 -27.13
CA ALA A 172 23.76 14.61 -27.00
C ALA A 172 24.64 14.69 -28.28
N ARG A 173 24.05 15.05 -29.42
CA ARG A 173 24.72 15.09 -30.74
C ARG A 173 24.86 16.50 -31.31
N THR A 174 24.32 17.51 -30.63
CA THR A 174 24.30 18.90 -31.08
C THR A 174 24.90 19.81 -30.03
N SER A 175 25.49 20.93 -30.43
CA SER A 175 26.01 21.95 -29.52
C SER A 175 25.31 23.30 -29.73
N GLY A 176 25.25 24.11 -28.67
CA GLY A 176 24.66 25.44 -28.70
C GLY A 176 23.15 25.47 -28.98
N LEU A 177 22.68 26.59 -29.52
CA LEU A 177 21.25 26.87 -29.75
C LEU A 177 20.59 25.95 -30.80
N LEU A 178 21.36 25.44 -31.77
CA LEU A 178 20.82 24.62 -32.87
C LEU A 178 20.08 23.37 -32.38
N GLY A 179 20.58 22.72 -31.33
CA GLY A 179 19.93 21.56 -30.74
C GLY A 179 18.53 21.88 -30.21
N TYR A 180 18.40 23.02 -29.51
CA TYR A 180 17.13 23.49 -28.97
C TYR A 180 16.16 23.92 -30.09
N ASP A 181 16.64 24.57 -31.15
CA ASP A 181 15.79 24.96 -32.29
C ASP A 181 15.17 23.75 -32.99
N VAL A 182 15.95 22.69 -33.20
CA VAL A 182 15.44 21.44 -33.79
C VAL A 182 14.34 20.85 -32.90
N ILE A 183 14.56 20.80 -31.59
CA ILE A 183 13.60 20.25 -30.63
C ILE A 183 12.32 21.09 -30.57
N ILE A 184 12.44 22.42 -30.46
CA ILE A 184 11.32 23.35 -30.46
C ILE A 184 10.56 23.26 -31.79
N GLY A 185 11.26 23.13 -32.92
CA GLY A 185 10.66 22.99 -34.25
C GLY A 185 9.81 21.72 -34.37
N VAL A 186 10.33 20.58 -33.91
CA VAL A 186 9.55 19.32 -33.82
C VAL A 186 8.34 19.52 -32.92
N GLY A 187 8.51 20.17 -31.76
CA GLY A 187 7.44 20.52 -30.85
C GLY A 187 6.32 21.28 -31.56
N VAL A 188 6.63 22.38 -32.24
CA VAL A 188 5.68 23.23 -32.99
C VAL A 188 4.91 22.43 -34.04
N ILE A 189 5.58 21.57 -34.81
CA ILE A 189 4.94 20.69 -35.81
C ILE A 189 3.92 19.77 -35.12
N CYS A 190 4.32 19.12 -34.02
CA CYS A 190 3.41 18.28 -33.24
C CYS A 190 2.23 19.08 -32.66
N GLY A 191 2.44 20.33 -32.25
CA GLY A 191 1.39 21.23 -31.80
C GLY A 191 0.36 21.54 -32.88
N MET A 192 0.81 21.75 -34.12
CA MET A 192 -0.08 21.94 -35.28
C MET A 192 -0.85 20.66 -35.62
N ILE A 193 -0.19 19.50 -35.59
CA ILE A 193 -0.84 18.18 -35.76
C ILE A 193 -1.90 17.97 -34.68
N ALA A 194 -1.62 18.33 -33.43
CA ALA A 194 -2.56 18.22 -32.32
C ALA A 194 -3.85 18.99 -32.57
N VAL A 195 -3.78 20.20 -33.13
CA VAL A 195 -4.96 20.98 -33.50
C VAL A 195 -5.69 20.36 -34.70
N GLY A 196 -4.96 19.81 -35.66
CA GLY A 196 -5.53 19.03 -36.77
C GLY A 196 -6.40 17.86 -36.26
N PHE A 197 -5.90 17.09 -35.28
CA PHE A 197 -6.68 16.04 -34.64
C PHE A 197 -7.88 16.59 -33.84
N ALA A 198 -7.71 17.72 -33.14
CA ALA A 198 -8.78 18.36 -32.39
C ALA A 198 -9.96 18.80 -33.29
N ALA A 199 -9.71 19.10 -34.56
CA ALA A 199 -10.75 19.48 -35.51
C ALA A 199 -11.80 18.37 -35.74
N PHE A 200 -11.42 17.10 -35.57
CA PHE A 200 -12.33 15.95 -35.73
C PHE A 200 -13.19 15.64 -34.49
N ILE A 201 -12.92 16.28 -33.36
CA ILE A 201 -13.67 16.07 -32.11
C ILE A 201 -15.04 16.78 -32.21
N PRO A 202 -16.16 16.13 -31.85
CA PRO A 202 -17.49 16.72 -31.93
C PRO A 202 -17.77 17.71 -30.77
N GLY A 203 -18.91 18.40 -30.83
CA GLY A 203 -19.35 19.34 -29.79
C GLY A 203 -18.67 20.72 -29.83
N GLY A 204 -18.87 21.49 -28.76
CA GLY A 204 -18.31 22.82 -28.56
C GLY A 204 -19.01 23.93 -29.35
N ALA A 205 -20.31 23.75 -29.63
CA ALA A 205 -21.11 24.74 -30.33
C ALA A 205 -21.32 26.00 -29.47
N PRO A 206 -21.51 27.19 -30.08
CA PRO A 206 -21.84 28.41 -29.36
C PRO A 206 -23.10 28.24 -28.50
N GLN A 207 -22.99 28.53 -27.19
CA GLN A 207 -24.17 28.57 -26.32
C GLN A 207 -24.93 29.86 -26.59
N LYS A 208 -26.13 29.75 -27.16
CA LYS A 208 -27.09 30.86 -27.20
C LYS A 208 -27.58 31.09 -25.77
N SER A 209 -26.91 31.98 -25.04
CA SER A 209 -27.44 32.50 -23.79
C SER A 209 -28.88 32.96 -24.02
N ALA A 210 -29.82 32.48 -23.19
CA ALA A 210 -31.18 33.01 -23.15
C ALA A 210 -31.06 34.54 -23.00
N ARG A 211 -31.47 35.29 -24.03
CA ARG A 211 -31.45 36.75 -24.03
C ARG A 211 -32.07 37.25 -22.72
N GLY A 212 -31.27 37.87 -21.85
CA GLY A 212 -31.77 38.58 -20.67
C GLY A 212 -31.56 37.93 -19.30
N ALA A 213 -31.02 36.70 -19.19
CA ALA A 213 -30.66 36.18 -17.87
C ALA A 213 -29.37 36.85 -17.36
N PRO A 214 -29.38 37.56 -16.21
CA PRO A 214 -28.15 38.08 -15.63
C PRO A 214 -27.20 36.90 -15.34
N PRO A 215 -25.88 37.06 -15.55
CA PRO A 215 -24.94 36.03 -15.13
C PRO A 215 -25.18 35.76 -13.65
N PRO A 216 -25.19 34.48 -13.21
CA PRO A 216 -25.35 34.16 -11.80
C PRO A 216 -24.33 35.00 -11.02
N ARG A 217 -24.81 35.79 -10.05
CA ARG A 217 -23.94 36.63 -9.21
C ARG A 217 -22.95 35.68 -8.52
N ARG A 218 -21.70 35.69 -8.98
CA ARG A 218 -20.62 34.89 -8.38
C ARG A 218 -20.45 35.34 -6.94
N ASP A 219 -20.67 34.43 -6.00
CA ASP A 219 -20.48 34.71 -4.58
C ASP A 219 -19.07 34.28 -4.16
N LEU A 220 -18.07 34.96 -4.73
CA LEU A 220 -16.66 34.71 -4.41
C LEU A 220 -16.36 35.00 -2.93
N ARG A 221 -17.15 35.88 -2.30
CA ARG A 221 -16.99 36.23 -0.89
C ARG A 221 -17.30 35.04 0.02
N ALA A 222 -18.33 34.25 -0.29
CA ALA A 222 -18.62 33.04 0.48
C ALA A 222 -17.44 32.04 0.44
N GLY A 223 -16.85 31.81 -0.74
CA GLY A 223 -15.66 30.95 -0.85
C GLY A 223 -14.46 31.50 -0.07
N LEU A 224 -14.23 32.81 -0.13
CA LEU A 224 -13.19 33.49 0.67
C LEU A 224 -13.49 33.56 2.16
N GLN A 225 -14.67 33.15 2.63
CA GLN A 225 -14.98 33.06 4.06
C GLN A 225 -14.90 31.62 4.58
N ASP A 226 -14.99 30.63 3.69
CA ASP A 226 -14.93 29.21 4.01
C ASP A 226 -13.55 28.82 4.61
N PRO A 227 -13.50 28.36 5.88
CA PRO A 227 -12.26 28.00 6.53
C PRO A 227 -11.59 26.76 5.90
N THR A 228 -12.37 25.84 5.34
CA THR A 228 -11.86 24.62 4.69
C THR A 228 -11.15 24.99 3.40
N LEU A 229 -11.80 25.80 2.55
CA LEU A 229 -11.17 26.29 1.31
C LEU A 229 -9.90 27.09 1.61
N LYS A 230 -9.92 27.99 2.60
CA LYS A 230 -8.73 28.78 2.99
C LYS A 230 -7.54 27.91 3.36
N ARG A 231 -7.75 26.88 4.20
CA ARG A 231 -6.69 25.96 4.63
C ARG A 231 -6.15 25.18 3.43
N TYR A 232 -7.04 24.71 2.56
CA TYR A 232 -6.65 24.02 1.34
C TYR A 232 -5.82 24.92 0.40
N LEU A 233 -6.29 26.16 0.14
CA LEU A 233 -5.56 27.14 -0.66
C LEU A 233 -4.21 27.48 -0.04
N LEU A 234 -4.12 27.66 1.28
CA LEU A 234 -2.85 27.89 1.98
C LEU A 234 -1.90 26.70 1.78
N GLY A 235 -2.37 25.46 1.98
CA GLY A 235 -1.56 24.26 1.79
C GLY A 235 -1.04 24.10 0.35
N VAL A 236 -1.93 24.25 -0.64
CA VAL A 236 -1.54 24.19 -2.07
C VAL A 236 -0.63 25.35 -2.45
N GLY A 237 -0.87 26.55 -1.91
CA GLY A 237 -0.04 27.73 -2.14
C GLY A 237 1.38 27.53 -1.64
N LEU A 238 1.55 26.98 -0.43
CA LEU A 238 2.86 26.62 0.12
C LEU A 238 3.57 25.58 -0.74
N MET A 239 2.84 24.55 -1.21
CA MET A 239 3.39 23.54 -2.13
C MET A 239 3.84 24.15 -3.46
N ILE A 240 3.04 25.04 -4.06
CA ILE A 240 3.41 25.74 -5.30
C ILE A 240 4.65 26.61 -5.07
N ALA A 241 4.66 27.42 -4.02
CA ALA A 241 5.78 28.29 -3.69
C ALA A 241 7.09 27.51 -3.49
N ALA A 242 7.00 26.28 -2.98
CA ALA A 242 8.15 25.40 -2.80
C ALA A 242 8.62 24.74 -4.11
N THR A 243 7.67 24.20 -4.86
CA THR A 243 7.96 23.21 -5.90
C THR A 243 8.08 23.78 -7.29
N VAL A 244 7.31 24.83 -7.61
CA VAL A 244 7.28 25.41 -8.94
C VAL A 244 8.61 26.11 -9.27
N PRO A 245 9.17 26.95 -8.38
CA PRO A 245 10.50 27.53 -8.60
C PRO A 245 11.60 26.48 -8.61
N LEU A 246 11.55 25.51 -7.67
CA LEU A 246 12.52 24.43 -7.63
C LEU A 246 12.53 23.64 -8.95
N ALA A 247 11.38 23.24 -9.48
CA ALA A 247 11.29 22.53 -10.75
C ALA A 247 11.82 23.34 -11.95
N SER A 248 11.66 24.67 -11.93
CA SER A 248 12.12 25.54 -13.01
C SER A 248 13.62 25.82 -12.97
N PHE A 249 14.25 25.87 -11.80
CA PHE A 249 15.68 26.18 -11.69
C PHE A 249 16.56 24.95 -11.40
N LEU A 250 15.95 23.79 -11.07
CA LEU A 250 16.68 22.53 -10.92
C LEU A 250 17.52 22.16 -12.14
N PRO A 251 17.06 22.34 -13.40
CA PRO A 251 17.91 22.09 -14.58
C PRO A 251 19.20 22.91 -14.58
N LEU A 252 19.15 24.17 -14.13
CA LEU A 252 20.32 25.04 -14.04
C LEU A 252 21.25 24.57 -12.92
N PHE A 253 20.72 24.19 -11.76
CA PHE A 253 21.51 23.59 -10.69
C PHE A 253 22.24 22.32 -11.15
N MET A 254 21.57 21.45 -11.92
CA MET A 254 22.21 20.24 -12.46
C MET A 254 23.34 20.55 -13.44
N GLN A 255 23.19 21.60 -14.25
CA GLN A 255 24.21 21.99 -15.23
C GLN A 255 25.37 22.75 -14.57
N GLU A 256 25.07 23.76 -13.74
CA GLU A 256 26.05 24.69 -13.15
C GLU A 256 26.81 24.06 -11.97
N GLU A 257 26.12 23.38 -11.05
CA GLU A 257 26.69 22.96 -9.76
C GLU A 257 27.04 21.46 -9.72
N VAL A 258 26.26 20.62 -10.41
CA VAL A 258 26.51 19.17 -10.46
C VAL A 258 27.43 18.81 -11.63
N GLY A 259 27.42 19.61 -12.71
CA GLY A 259 28.25 19.41 -13.90
C GLY A 259 27.69 18.40 -14.90
N LEU A 260 26.36 18.21 -14.94
CA LEU A 260 25.71 17.37 -15.93
C LEU A 260 25.59 18.09 -17.28
N THR A 261 25.61 17.32 -18.37
CA THR A 261 25.42 17.87 -19.72
C THR A 261 23.96 18.25 -19.96
N SER A 262 23.68 19.16 -20.91
CA SER A 262 22.31 19.53 -21.25
C SER A 262 21.44 18.34 -21.66
N SER A 263 22.02 17.34 -22.34
CA SER A 263 21.33 16.08 -22.68
C SER A 263 20.98 15.26 -21.45
N ASP A 264 21.88 15.16 -20.48
CA ASP A 264 21.63 14.42 -19.23
C ASP A 264 20.51 15.07 -18.43
N VAL A 265 20.52 16.40 -18.32
CA VAL A 265 19.50 17.18 -17.60
C VAL A 265 18.12 17.03 -18.26
N VAL A 266 18.04 17.02 -19.58
CA VAL A 266 16.79 16.68 -20.29
C VAL A 266 16.39 15.22 -20.04
N GLY A 267 17.36 14.30 -20.00
CA GLY A 267 17.14 12.89 -19.65
C GLY A 267 16.54 12.67 -18.27
N LEU A 268 16.89 13.50 -17.27
CA LEU A 268 16.31 13.46 -15.92
C LEU A 268 14.79 13.65 -15.94
N GLN A 269 14.27 14.52 -16.81
CA GLN A 269 12.82 14.69 -16.98
C GLN A 269 12.16 13.42 -17.53
N GLY A 270 12.88 12.64 -18.34
CA GLY A 270 12.45 11.30 -18.75
C GLY A 270 12.32 10.36 -17.55
N ALA A 271 13.28 10.38 -16.62
CA ALA A 271 13.18 9.60 -15.38
C ALA A 271 11.98 10.02 -14.50
N VAL A 272 11.66 11.31 -14.41
CA VAL A 272 10.43 11.80 -13.74
C VAL A 272 9.18 11.21 -14.39
N LEU A 273 9.09 11.25 -15.73
CA LEU A 273 7.94 10.71 -16.45
C LEU A 273 7.82 9.18 -16.31
N ALA A 274 8.95 8.46 -16.29
CA ALA A 274 8.98 7.03 -16.03
C ALA A 274 8.49 6.69 -14.62
N GLY A 275 8.96 7.41 -13.59
CA GLY A 275 8.49 7.25 -12.21
C GLY A 275 6.99 7.54 -12.07
N ALA A 276 6.50 8.57 -12.75
CA ALA A 276 5.08 8.88 -12.81
C ALA A 276 4.27 7.76 -13.47
N LEU A 277 4.73 7.21 -14.60
CA LEU A 277 4.06 6.12 -15.32
C LEU A 277 3.96 4.85 -14.46
N LEU A 278 5.06 4.47 -13.81
CA LEU A 278 5.15 3.27 -12.96
C LEU A 278 4.28 3.36 -11.70
N SER A 279 4.07 4.58 -11.16
CA SER A 279 3.32 4.79 -9.91
C SER A 279 1.87 5.24 -10.10
N SER A 280 1.46 5.64 -11.31
CA SER A 280 0.11 6.15 -11.59
C SER A 280 -1.01 5.19 -11.19
N PHE A 281 -0.85 3.89 -11.49
CA PHE A 281 -1.82 2.88 -11.08
C PHE A 281 -1.88 2.74 -9.55
N LEU A 282 -0.71 2.66 -8.91
CA LEU A 282 -0.59 2.47 -7.47
C LEU A 282 -1.27 3.60 -6.69
N TRP A 283 -1.00 4.85 -7.05
CA TRP A 283 -1.58 6.01 -6.39
C TRP A 283 -3.08 6.14 -6.65
N GLY A 284 -3.54 5.81 -7.86
CA GLY A 284 -4.98 5.77 -8.18
C GLY A 284 -5.71 4.75 -7.29
N TRP A 285 -5.23 3.51 -7.29
CA TRP A 285 -5.75 2.44 -6.45
C TRP A 285 -5.72 2.79 -4.95
N ALA A 286 -4.60 3.33 -4.47
CA ALA A 286 -4.47 3.71 -3.07
C ALA A 286 -5.43 4.85 -2.68
N ALA A 287 -5.63 5.82 -3.57
CA ALA A 287 -6.57 6.91 -3.31
C ALA A 287 -8.02 6.42 -3.29
N ASP A 288 -8.36 5.46 -4.15
CA ASP A 288 -9.69 4.84 -4.20
C ASP A 288 -10.04 4.12 -2.91
N ARG A 289 -9.06 3.45 -2.29
CA ARG A 289 -9.29 2.59 -1.13
C ARG A 289 -9.06 3.26 0.23
N TYR A 290 -7.99 4.03 0.36
CA TYR A 290 -7.55 4.60 1.64
C TYR A 290 -7.89 6.08 1.78
N GLY A 291 -8.49 6.68 0.74
CA GLY A 291 -8.90 8.07 0.71
C GLY A 291 -7.83 9.03 0.21
N SER A 292 -8.26 10.28 -0.01
CA SER A 292 -7.48 11.32 -0.69
C SER A 292 -6.30 11.84 0.14
N LYS A 293 -6.48 12.00 1.46
CA LYS A 293 -5.52 12.68 2.32
C LYS A 293 -4.26 11.88 2.65
N PRO A 294 -4.31 10.57 2.98
CA PRO A 294 -3.10 9.79 3.22
C PRO A 294 -2.21 9.79 1.98
N VAL A 295 -2.81 9.62 0.80
CA VAL A 295 -2.14 9.70 -0.49
C VAL A 295 -1.51 11.07 -0.73
N ALA A 296 -2.27 12.15 -0.53
CA ALA A 296 -1.74 13.50 -0.67
C ALA A 296 -0.55 13.77 0.25
N LEU A 297 -0.67 13.42 1.54
CA LEU A 297 0.37 13.64 2.54
C LEU A 297 1.61 12.77 2.29
N SER A 298 1.45 11.55 1.79
CA SER A 298 2.58 10.72 1.35
C SER A 298 3.30 11.32 0.14
N GLY A 299 2.57 11.86 -0.83
CA GLY A 299 3.16 12.62 -1.94
C GLY A 299 3.95 13.85 -1.45
N VAL A 300 3.38 14.62 -0.52
CA VAL A 300 4.06 15.78 0.10
C VAL A 300 5.31 15.35 0.87
N PHE A 301 5.23 14.28 1.67
CA PHE A 301 6.36 13.77 2.45
C PHE A 301 7.50 13.33 1.55
N LEU A 302 7.23 12.49 0.53
CA LEU A 302 8.24 12.09 -0.43
C LEU A 302 8.88 13.32 -1.07
N ARG A 303 8.08 14.29 -1.50
CA ARG A 303 8.56 15.52 -2.13
C ARG A 303 9.40 16.39 -1.21
N ALA A 304 9.09 16.44 0.08
CA ALA A 304 9.86 17.17 1.09
C ALA A 304 11.27 16.58 1.29
N VAL A 305 11.43 15.26 1.14
CA VAL A 305 12.72 14.58 1.36
C VAL A 305 13.66 14.69 0.14
N LEU A 306 13.13 14.81 -1.09
CA LEU A 306 13.95 14.84 -2.31
C LEU A 306 15.05 15.94 -2.33
N PRO A 307 14.80 17.18 -1.86
CA PRO A 307 15.85 18.20 -1.75
C PRO A 307 17.08 17.78 -0.94
N ILE A 308 16.91 16.90 0.06
CA ILE A 308 18.05 16.36 0.83
C ILE A 308 18.94 15.51 -0.09
N GLY A 309 18.33 14.69 -0.96
CA GLY A 309 19.07 13.91 -1.96
C GLY A 309 19.84 14.81 -2.93
N TRP A 310 19.26 15.93 -3.37
CA TRP A 310 19.93 16.90 -4.22
C TRP A 310 21.09 17.62 -3.50
N LEU A 311 20.98 17.87 -2.20
CA LEU A 311 22.02 18.50 -1.38
C LEU A 311 23.21 17.58 -1.10
N LEU A 312 22.97 16.28 -0.89
CA LEU A 312 24.00 15.30 -0.53
C LEU A 312 24.69 14.65 -1.75
N MET A 313 24.22 14.96 -2.96
CA MET A 313 24.74 14.37 -4.18
C MET A 313 26.20 14.75 -4.44
N PRO A 314 27.06 13.81 -4.89
CA PRO A 314 28.41 14.14 -5.33
C PRO A 314 28.37 15.07 -6.55
N ARG A 315 29.29 16.04 -6.62
CA ARG A 315 29.41 16.99 -7.72
C ARG A 315 30.53 16.55 -8.67
N HIS A 316 30.36 16.80 -9.97
CA HIS A 316 31.35 16.48 -11.02
C HIS A 316 31.86 15.03 -10.98
N SER A 317 30.99 14.08 -10.61
CA SER A 317 31.32 12.66 -10.51
C SER A 317 30.51 11.85 -11.53
N PRO A 318 31.04 10.74 -12.07
CA PRO A 318 30.24 9.84 -12.91
C PRO A 318 29.02 9.26 -12.17
N LEU A 319 29.06 9.19 -10.84
CA LEU A 319 27.93 8.74 -10.03
C LEU A 319 26.78 9.76 -9.96
N SER A 320 27.05 11.05 -10.25
CA SER A 320 26.07 12.13 -10.15
C SER A 320 24.85 11.87 -11.04
N LEU A 321 25.06 11.39 -12.28
CA LEU A 321 23.98 11.09 -13.21
C LEU A 321 23.05 9.98 -12.70
N THR A 322 23.63 8.86 -12.26
CA THR A 322 22.87 7.70 -11.77
C THR A 322 22.04 8.06 -10.54
N ILE A 323 22.64 8.79 -9.59
CA ILE A 323 21.93 9.26 -8.39
C ILE A 323 20.82 10.26 -8.78
N ALA A 324 21.10 11.19 -9.70
CA ALA A 324 20.11 12.15 -10.18
C ALA A 324 18.93 11.48 -10.89
N MET A 325 19.18 10.44 -11.69
CA MET A 325 18.12 9.63 -12.30
C MET A 325 17.25 8.95 -11.24
N GLY A 326 17.86 8.37 -10.20
CA GLY A 326 17.14 7.76 -9.09
C GLY A 326 16.24 8.76 -8.34
N ILE A 327 16.77 9.94 -8.00
CA ILE A 327 15.99 10.99 -7.32
C ILE A 327 14.90 11.52 -8.25
N SER A 328 15.16 11.68 -9.54
CA SER A 328 14.18 12.12 -10.54
C SER A 328 13.04 11.10 -10.70
N LEU A 329 13.35 9.81 -10.70
CA LEU A 329 12.34 8.75 -10.71
C LEU A 329 11.46 8.83 -9.46
N ALA A 330 12.07 8.99 -8.28
CA ALA A 330 11.33 9.18 -7.03
C ALA A 330 10.49 10.48 -7.04
N GLN A 331 10.97 11.54 -7.69
CA GLN A 331 10.19 12.76 -7.93
C GLN A 331 8.93 12.47 -8.74
N GLY A 332 9.05 11.69 -9.83
CA GLY A 332 7.87 11.25 -10.59
C GLY A 332 6.82 10.55 -9.73
N VAL A 333 7.25 9.67 -8.83
CA VAL A 333 6.37 8.98 -7.88
C VAL A 333 5.71 9.97 -6.90
N ALA A 334 6.47 10.90 -6.34
CA ALA A 334 5.96 11.90 -5.41
C ALA A 334 4.94 12.85 -6.08
N ASP A 335 5.22 13.25 -7.32
CA ASP A 335 4.39 14.16 -8.11
C ASP A 335 3.00 13.57 -8.38
N VAL A 336 2.93 12.28 -8.70
CA VAL A 336 1.66 11.59 -8.90
C VAL A 336 0.88 11.45 -7.60
N GLY A 337 1.53 11.05 -6.50
CA GLY A 337 0.86 10.94 -5.20
C GLY A 337 0.26 12.27 -4.73
N TRP A 338 1.02 13.37 -4.89
CA TRP A 338 0.52 14.71 -4.63
C TRP A 338 -0.66 15.09 -5.54
N ASN A 339 -0.53 14.88 -6.85
CA ASN A 339 -1.53 15.29 -7.83
C ASN A 339 -2.85 14.53 -7.64
N VAL A 340 -2.80 13.20 -7.49
CA VAL A 340 -3.99 12.36 -7.26
C VAL A 340 -4.65 12.73 -5.94
N GLY A 341 -3.88 12.80 -4.85
CA GLY A 341 -4.42 13.10 -3.52
C GLY A 341 -5.00 14.50 -3.40
N SER A 342 -4.26 15.52 -3.85
CA SER A 342 -4.73 16.92 -3.78
C SER A 342 -5.91 17.20 -4.69
N ALA A 343 -5.93 16.67 -5.91
CA ALA A 343 -7.08 16.83 -6.81
C ALA A 343 -8.34 16.21 -6.20
N ARG A 344 -8.25 15.01 -5.65
CA ARG A 344 -9.39 14.33 -5.03
C ARG A 344 -9.87 15.06 -3.77
N LEU A 345 -8.95 15.53 -2.92
CA LEU A 345 -9.28 16.42 -1.79
C LEU A 345 -10.05 17.66 -2.24
N LEU A 346 -9.59 18.33 -3.29
CA LEU A 346 -10.27 19.52 -3.81
C LEU A 346 -11.69 19.19 -4.27
N TYR A 347 -11.86 18.18 -5.12
CA TYR A 347 -13.12 17.93 -5.78
C TYR A 347 -14.16 17.22 -4.92
N ASN A 348 -13.73 16.37 -3.98
CA ASN A 348 -14.64 15.58 -3.15
C ASN A 348 -14.90 16.23 -1.80
N ASP A 349 -13.85 16.74 -1.14
CA ASP A 349 -13.91 17.13 0.27
C ASP A 349 -14.01 18.65 0.48
N VAL A 350 -13.39 19.45 -0.40
CA VAL A 350 -13.28 20.91 -0.23
C VAL A 350 -14.36 21.67 -1.01
N VAL A 351 -14.69 21.25 -2.23
CA VAL A 351 -15.59 22.01 -3.13
C VAL A 351 -17.03 21.52 -3.00
N PRO A 352 -17.97 22.35 -2.51
CA PRO A 352 -19.38 21.97 -2.44
C PRO A 352 -19.97 21.77 -3.85
N PRO A 353 -20.77 20.70 -4.10
CA PRO A 353 -21.29 20.39 -5.44
C PRO A 353 -22.08 21.54 -6.07
N LYS A 354 -22.85 22.30 -5.27
CA LYS A 354 -23.69 23.42 -5.73
C LYS A 354 -22.92 24.71 -6.03
N LYS A 355 -21.70 24.87 -5.50
CA LYS A 355 -20.86 26.09 -5.64
C LYS A 355 -19.56 25.84 -6.39
N LYS A 356 -19.49 24.74 -7.15
CA LYS A 356 -18.27 24.26 -7.82
C LYS A 356 -17.57 25.33 -8.66
N ASN A 357 -18.32 26.10 -9.45
CA ASN A 357 -17.74 27.10 -10.35
C ASN A 357 -17.04 28.25 -9.61
N ASP A 358 -17.62 28.72 -8.49
CA ASP A 358 -17.07 29.84 -7.71
C ASP A 358 -15.81 29.42 -6.94
N TYR A 359 -15.82 28.22 -6.35
CA TYR A 359 -14.67 27.69 -5.61
C TYR A 359 -13.50 27.38 -6.55
N LEU A 360 -13.76 26.76 -7.71
CA LEU A 360 -12.71 26.47 -8.69
C LEU A 360 -12.13 27.76 -9.30
N ALA A 361 -12.94 28.80 -9.48
CA ALA A 361 -12.46 30.11 -9.90
C ALA A 361 -11.45 30.69 -8.90
N LEU A 362 -11.75 30.65 -7.59
CA LEU A 362 -10.81 31.07 -6.55
C LEU A 362 -9.54 30.23 -6.53
N TYR A 363 -9.67 28.91 -6.67
CA TYR A 363 -8.53 27.98 -6.74
C TYR A 363 -7.59 28.29 -7.90
N PHE A 364 -8.11 28.42 -9.13
CA PHE A 364 -7.28 28.73 -10.30
C PHE A 364 -6.67 30.13 -10.21
N ALA A 365 -7.40 31.11 -9.66
CA ALA A 365 -6.86 32.44 -9.41
C ALA A 365 -5.67 32.38 -8.44
N TRP A 366 -5.84 31.65 -7.34
CA TRP A 366 -4.80 31.46 -6.33
C TRP A 366 -3.56 30.79 -6.89
N ILE A 367 -3.71 29.71 -7.69
CA ILE A 367 -2.58 29.04 -8.35
C ILE A 367 -1.85 30.00 -9.30
N GLY A 368 -2.58 30.78 -10.11
CA GLY A 368 -1.98 31.72 -11.05
C GLY A 368 -1.16 32.80 -10.34
N ILE A 369 -1.72 33.37 -9.26
CA ILE A 369 -1.07 34.39 -8.42
C ILE A 369 0.17 33.83 -7.74
N VAL A 370 0.02 32.74 -6.96
CA VAL A 370 1.14 32.17 -6.19
C VAL A 370 2.21 31.58 -7.10
N GLY A 371 1.83 30.88 -8.17
CA GLY A 371 2.76 30.30 -9.13
C GLY A 371 3.55 31.36 -9.92
N GLY A 372 2.92 32.47 -10.28
CA GLY A 372 3.59 33.60 -10.93
C GLY A 372 4.57 34.29 -9.99
N MET A 373 4.14 34.65 -8.78
CA MET A 373 5.02 35.26 -7.78
C MET A 373 6.17 34.36 -7.38
N SER A 374 5.93 33.05 -7.23
CA SER A 374 6.97 32.13 -6.80
C SER A 374 8.10 32.03 -7.83
N GLN A 375 7.78 32.01 -9.14
CA GLN A 375 8.80 31.99 -10.20
C GLN A 375 9.66 33.26 -10.20
N LEU A 376 9.01 34.42 -10.09
CA LEU A 376 9.68 35.72 -10.03
C LEU A 376 10.64 35.81 -8.82
N LEU A 377 10.16 35.39 -7.65
CA LEU A 377 10.95 35.40 -6.42
C LEU A 377 12.06 34.35 -6.45
N GLY A 378 11.80 33.17 -7.00
CA GLY A 378 12.78 32.09 -7.11
C GLY A 378 14.00 32.50 -7.94
N GLY A 379 13.79 33.10 -9.12
CA GLY A 379 14.88 33.59 -9.97
C GLY A 379 15.70 34.70 -9.29
N ARG A 380 15.02 35.68 -8.68
CA ARG A 380 15.69 36.75 -7.93
C ARG A 380 16.47 36.23 -6.73
N MET A 381 15.97 35.20 -6.05
CA MET A 381 16.64 34.62 -4.89
C MET A 381 17.94 33.93 -5.29
N VAL A 382 17.96 33.19 -6.41
CA VAL A 382 19.19 32.57 -6.92
C VAL A 382 20.20 33.65 -7.31
N ASP A 383 19.81 34.65 -8.12
CA ASP A 383 20.71 35.74 -8.49
C ASP A 383 21.21 36.55 -7.28
N ALA A 384 20.35 36.84 -6.29
CA ALA A 384 20.73 37.59 -5.09
C ALA A 384 21.70 36.85 -4.17
N THR A 385 21.77 35.51 -4.29
CA THR A 385 22.70 34.70 -3.50
C THR A 385 24.00 34.39 -4.22
N ARG A 386 24.08 34.66 -5.54
CA ARG A 386 25.34 34.62 -6.28
C ARG A 386 26.28 35.70 -5.71
N GLY A 387 27.34 35.26 -5.03
CA GLY A 387 28.37 36.13 -4.45
C GLY A 387 28.16 36.55 -2.99
N LEU A 388 27.11 36.06 -2.32
CA LEU A 388 26.98 36.24 -0.86
C LEU A 388 28.12 35.52 -0.14
N GLN A 389 28.69 36.16 0.87
CA GLN A 389 29.70 35.56 1.75
C GLN A 389 29.06 35.26 3.12
N LEU A 390 29.13 34.01 3.57
CA LEU A 390 28.68 33.59 4.89
C LEU A 390 29.92 33.33 5.75
N GLY A 391 30.12 34.11 6.82
CA GLY A 391 31.29 33.95 7.70
C GLY A 391 32.63 34.22 7.01
N GLY A 392 32.67 35.09 5.99
CA GLY A 392 33.89 35.42 5.25
C GLY A 392 34.28 34.43 4.15
N GLN A 393 33.52 33.35 3.95
CA GLN A 393 33.65 32.46 2.79
C GLN A 393 32.48 32.66 1.82
N PRO A 394 32.73 32.67 0.50
CA PRO A 394 31.66 32.73 -0.48
C PRO A 394 30.72 31.52 -0.32
N LEU A 395 29.42 31.77 -0.39
CA LEU A 395 28.41 30.73 -0.38
C LEU A 395 28.65 29.82 -1.59
N SER A 396 28.97 28.55 -1.33
CA SER A 396 29.40 27.61 -2.36
C SER A 396 28.27 27.16 -3.31
N ASN A 397 27.01 27.49 -3.00
CA ASN A 397 25.85 27.09 -3.81
C ASN A 397 24.74 28.15 -3.79
N PRO A 398 24.52 28.90 -4.90
CA PRO A 398 23.45 29.91 -4.99
C PRO A 398 22.03 29.30 -5.02
N PHE A 399 21.89 27.99 -5.25
CA PHE A 399 20.58 27.32 -5.23
C PHE A 399 20.18 26.82 -3.83
N LEU A 400 21.06 26.95 -2.82
CA LEU A 400 20.80 26.45 -1.46
C LEU A 400 19.49 26.99 -0.86
N PRO A 401 19.16 28.30 -0.91
CA PRO A 401 17.90 28.81 -0.36
C PRO A 401 16.67 28.18 -1.02
N LEU A 402 16.75 27.90 -2.32
CA LEU A 402 15.68 27.27 -3.09
C LEU A 402 15.45 25.82 -2.64
N LEU A 403 16.54 25.07 -2.42
CA LEU A 403 16.49 23.71 -1.90
C LEU A 403 15.95 23.66 -0.46
N LEU A 404 16.33 24.62 0.39
CA LEU A 404 15.81 24.75 1.76
C LEU A 404 14.31 25.08 1.77
N ILE A 405 13.86 25.99 0.92
CA ILE A 405 12.43 26.29 0.73
C ILE A 405 11.69 25.05 0.22
N GLY A 406 12.28 24.31 -0.72
CA GLY A 406 11.78 23.04 -1.22
C GLY A 406 11.65 21.95 -0.15
N LEU A 407 12.44 22.02 0.92
CA LEU A 407 12.36 21.11 2.08
C LEU A 407 11.34 21.59 3.11
N ILE A 408 11.40 22.86 3.50
CA ILE A 408 10.65 23.41 4.66
C ILE A 408 9.19 23.65 4.31
N LEU A 409 8.89 24.29 3.17
CA LEU A 409 7.51 24.67 2.85
C LEU A 409 6.58 23.47 2.63
N PRO A 410 7.00 22.34 2.01
CA PRO A 410 6.17 21.15 1.95
C PRO A 410 5.87 20.54 3.32
N ILE A 411 6.82 20.58 4.27
CA ILE A 411 6.58 20.14 5.65
C ILE A 411 5.51 21.01 6.31
N VAL A 412 5.61 22.35 6.17
CA VAL A 412 4.58 23.27 6.67
C VAL A 412 3.24 23.03 5.99
N ALA A 413 3.23 22.80 4.67
CA ALA A 413 2.03 22.45 3.92
C ALA A 413 1.39 21.16 4.42
N ALA A 414 2.18 20.13 4.74
CA ALA A 414 1.68 18.88 5.32
C ALA A 414 0.96 19.12 6.66
N PHE A 415 1.48 19.99 7.53
CA PHE A 415 0.81 20.36 8.78
C PHE A 415 -0.53 21.07 8.55
N VAL A 416 -0.62 21.93 7.52
CA VAL A 416 -1.86 22.61 7.15
C VAL A 416 -2.89 21.62 6.57
N ILE A 417 -2.46 20.79 5.62
CA ILE A 417 -3.32 19.80 4.92
C ILE A 417 -3.82 18.72 5.88
N ARG A 418 -2.99 18.31 6.86
CA ARG A 418 -3.39 17.37 7.92
C ARG A 418 -4.62 17.84 8.72
N ARG A 419 -4.85 19.16 8.82
CA ARG A 419 -5.99 19.76 9.54
C ARG A 419 -7.26 19.92 8.70
N LEU A 420 -7.26 19.46 7.45
CA LEU A 420 -8.47 19.37 6.63
C LEU A 420 -9.32 18.19 7.11
N ASN A 421 -10.63 18.36 7.12
CA ASN A 421 -11.55 17.25 7.33
C ASN A 421 -11.66 16.44 6.04
N ASP A 422 -11.65 15.12 6.14
CA ASP A 422 -11.77 14.22 5.01
C ASP A 422 -12.34 12.87 5.48
N ASP A 423 -12.90 12.12 4.53
CA ASP A 423 -13.54 10.83 4.79
C ASP A 423 -12.55 9.65 4.70
N SER A 424 -11.25 9.88 4.95
CA SER A 424 -10.26 8.78 4.91
C SER A 424 -10.42 7.82 6.10
N THR A 425 -10.42 6.53 5.77
CA THR A 425 -10.50 5.44 6.74
C THR A 425 -9.16 5.19 7.44
N VAL A 426 -8.04 5.52 6.78
CA VAL A 426 -6.68 5.27 7.26
C VAL A 426 -5.95 6.57 7.56
N ARG A 427 -5.24 6.63 8.69
CA ARG A 427 -4.41 7.80 9.03
C ARG A 427 -3.11 7.77 8.22
N PHE A 428 -2.58 8.96 7.89
CA PHE A 428 -1.28 9.08 7.20
C PHE A 428 -0.14 8.30 7.88
N SER A 429 -0.09 8.21 9.22
CA SER A 429 0.96 7.45 9.92
C SER A 429 0.85 5.94 9.74
N GLN A 430 -0.35 5.41 9.46
CA GLN A 430 -0.58 3.99 9.25
C GLN A 430 -0.34 3.60 7.78
N PHE A 431 -0.62 4.52 6.86
CA PHE A 431 -0.62 4.24 5.42
C PHE A 431 0.71 3.70 4.87
N PRO A 432 1.89 4.32 5.11
CA PRO A 432 3.16 3.72 4.69
C PRO A 432 3.43 2.35 5.33
N GLY A 433 2.99 2.16 6.58
CA GLY A 433 3.12 0.90 7.30
C GLY A 433 2.37 -0.26 6.64
N LEU A 434 1.30 0.01 5.88
CA LEU A 434 0.58 -1.01 5.12
C LEU A 434 1.44 -1.64 4.02
N PHE A 435 2.35 -0.86 3.41
CA PHE A 435 3.25 -1.34 2.36
C PHE A 435 4.50 -2.04 2.91
N LEU A 436 4.78 -1.89 4.21
CA LEU A 436 5.90 -2.55 4.89
C LEU A 436 5.50 -3.91 5.49
N ARG A 437 4.20 -4.26 5.50
CA ARG A 437 3.68 -5.52 6.02
C ARG A 437 3.38 -6.49 4.88
N GLY A 438 4.03 -7.65 4.92
CA GLY A 438 3.91 -8.67 3.88
C GLY A 438 4.56 -8.25 2.57
N ASN A 439 4.10 -8.84 1.47
CA ASN A 439 4.56 -8.49 0.13
C ASN A 439 3.55 -7.58 -0.58
N PRO A 440 3.78 -6.25 -0.63
CA PRO A 440 2.82 -5.32 -1.21
C PRO A 440 2.64 -5.52 -2.71
N PHE A 441 3.68 -5.92 -3.43
CA PHE A 441 3.59 -6.14 -4.88
C PHE A 441 2.75 -7.38 -5.20
N LEU A 442 2.96 -8.46 -4.45
CA LEU A 442 2.15 -9.67 -4.60
C LEU A 442 0.70 -9.42 -4.17
N ALA A 443 0.47 -8.61 -3.14
CA ALA A 443 -0.86 -8.18 -2.74
C ALA A 443 -1.58 -7.43 -3.87
N ILE A 444 -0.94 -6.40 -4.44
CA ILE A 444 -1.51 -5.61 -5.54
C ILE A 444 -1.78 -6.50 -6.75
N GLU A 445 -0.85 -7.38 -7.11
CA GLU A 445 -1.05 -8.32 -8.21
C GLU A 445 -2.24 -9.25 -7.95
N ALA A 446 -2.34 -9.80 -6.74
CA ALA A 446 -3.44 -10.67 -6.34
C ALA A 446 -4.79 -9.95 -6.41
N VAL A 447 -4.86 -8.69 -5.93
CA VAL A 447 -6.06 -7.84 -6.01
C VAL A 447 -6.49 -7.61 -7.47
N ILE A 448 -5.55 -7.27 -8.35
CA ILE A 448 -5.86 -7.06 -9.78
C ILE A 448 -6.40 -8.34 -10.41
N ARG A 449 -5.82 -9.50 -10.08
CA ARG A 449 -6.26 -10.79 -10.65
C ARG A 449 -7.62 -11.21 -10.08
N TYR A 450 -7.85 -11.00 -8.79
CA TYR A 450 -9.14 -11.27 -8.13
C TYR A 450 -10.27 -10.49 -8.80
N SER A 451 -10.11 -9.17 -8.99
CA SER A 451 -11.13 -8.32 -9.64
C SER A 451 -11.45 -8.67 -11.10
N ARG A 452 -10.61 -9.47 -11.77
CA ARG A 452 -10.80 -9.92 -13.16
C ARG A 452 -11.23 -11.38 -13.27
N ALA A 453 -11.28 -12.12 -12.17
CA ALA A 453 -11.63 -13.53 -12.17
C ALA A 453 -13.14 -13.69 -12.39
N GLY A 454 -13.52 -14.49 -13.39
CA GLY A 454 -14.93 -14.73 -13.71
C GLY A 454 -15.42 -16.11 -13.27
N ASP A 455 -14.57 -17.13 -13.37
CA ASP A 455 -14.86 -18.51 -12.99
C ASP A 455 -14.55 -18.78 -11.51
N GLU A 456 -15.28 -19.72 -10.92
CA GLU A 456 -15.16 -20.09 -9.49
C GLU A 456 -13.75 -20.55 -9.14
N GLU A 457 -13.13 -21.39 -9.98
CA GLU A 457 -11.79 -21.91 -9.72
C GLU A 457 -10.74 -20.79 -9.73
N ALA A 458 -10.81 -19.85 -10.68
CA ALA A 458 -9.94 -18.69 -10.66
C ALA A 458 -10.18 -17.78 -9.45
N VAL A 459 -11.44 -17.60 -9.02
CA VAL A 459 -11.75 -16.79 -7.84
C VAL A 459 -11.16 -17.43 -6.58
N VAL A 460 -11.34 -18.74 -6.38
CA VAL A 460 -10.74 -19.49 -5.27
C VAL A 460 -9.21 -19.35 -5.29
N ARG A 461 -8.56 -19.64 -6.42
CA ARG A 461 -7.09 -19.54 -6.55
C ARG A 461 -6.57 -18.12 -6.32
N ASN A 462 -7.31 -17.10 -6.76
CA ASN A 462 -6.91 -15.71 -6.52
C ASN A 462 -7.15 -15.30 -5.06
N THR A 463 -8.19 -15.83 -4.41
CA THR A 463 -8.44 -15.65 -2.97
C THR A 463 -7.31 -16.24 -2.14
N GLU A 464 -6.83 -17.44 -2.51
CA GLU A 464 -5.65 -18.03 -1.89
C GLU A 464 -4.40 -17.12 -2.01
N ARG A 465 -4.20 -16.52 -3.19
CA ARG A 465 -3.09 -15.59 -3.44
C ARG A 465 -3.20 -14.32 -2.59
N LEU A 466 -4.42 -13.83 -2.35
CA LEU A 466 -4.65 -12.68 -1.46
C LEU A 466 -4.16 -12.98 -0.04
N GLY A 467 -4.46 -14.17 0.49
CA GLY A 467 -3.96 -14.60 1.80
C GLY A 467 -2.44 -14.81 1.81
N SER A 468 -1.90 -15.41 0.75
CA SER A 468 -0.46 -15.70 0.61
C SER A 468 0.40 -14.44 0.46
N ALA A 469 -0.20 -13.27 0.22
CA ALA A 469 0.49 -11.99 0.25
C ALA A 469 0.95 -11.57 1.65
N HIS A 470 0.33 -12.13 2.70
CA HIS A 470 0.58 -11.77 4.11
C HIS A 470 0.49 -10.25 4.36
N SER A 471 -0.39 -9.56 3.61
CA SER A 471 -0.42 -8.10 3.55
C SER A 471 -1.82 -7.57 3.87
N PRO A 472 -1.96 -6.53 4.70
CA PRO A 472 -3.25 -5.89 4.97
C PRO A 472 -3.84 -5.19 3.74
N LEU A 473 -3.08 -5.08 2.65
CA LEU A 473 -3.55 -4.52 1.39
C LEU A 473 -4.62 -5.39 0.71
N THR A 474 -4.84 -6.64 1.16
CA THR A 474 -5.83 -7.56 0.59
C THR A 474 -7.12 -7.66 1.41
N THR A 475 -7.24 -6.90 2.51
CA THR A 475 -8.35 -6.99 3.46
C THR A 475 -9.73 -6.80 2.81
N GLU A 476 -9.95 -5.78 1.99
CA GLU A 476 -11.25 -5.56 1.34
C GLU A 476 -11.64 -6.69 0.41
N GLU A 477 -10.72 -7.22 -0.40
CA GLU A 477 -11.03 -8.32 -1.33
C GLU A 477 -11.30 -9.63 -0.57
N LEU A 478 -10.65 -9.84 0.58
CA LEU A 478 -10.96 -10.98 1.43
C LEU A 478 -12.33 -10.83 2.08
N LEU A 479 -12.71 -9.63 2.53
CA LEU A 479 -14.05 -9.35 3.04
C LEU A 479 -15.11 -9.52 1.94
N GLU A 480 -14.84 -9.06 0.72
CA GLU A 480 -15.71 -9.27 -0.45
C GLU A 480 -15.85 -10.77 -0.77
N ALA A 481 -14.74 -11.53 -0.76
CA ALA A 481 -14.76 -12.97 -0.97
C ALA A 481 -15.55 -13.72 0.12
N LEU A 482 -15.64 -13.17 1.33
CA LEU A 482 -16.43 -13.73 2.43
C LEU A 482 -17.94 -13.58 2.20
N GLU A 483 -18.35 -12.59 1.41
CA GLU A 483 -19.75 -12.34 1.02
C GLU A 483 -20.12 -13.02 -0.31
N ASP A 484 -19.20 -13.75 -0.95
CA ASP A 484 -19.44 -14.42 -2.22
C ASP A 484 -20.56 -15.48 -2.11
N PRO A 485 -21.49 -15.58 -3.08
CA PRO A 485 -22.58 -16.56 -3.03
C PRO A 485 -22.10 -18.02 -3.04
N ARG A 486 -20.87 -18.31 -3.47
CA ARG A 486 -20.33 -19.66 -3.60
C ARG A 486 -19.64 -20.10 -2.30
N PHE A 487 -19.98 -21.29 -1.82
CA PHE A 487 -19.41 -21.86 -0.60
C PHE A 487 -17.87 -22.00 -0.66
N SER A 488 -17.34 -22.46 -1.79
CA SER A 488 -15.90 -22.67 -2.01
C SER A 488 -15.08 -21.38 -1.85
N VAL A 489 -15.61 -20.26 -2.36
CA VAL A 489 -14.96 -18.95 -2.27
C VAL A 489 -14.97 -18.44 -0.84
N ARG A 490 -16.10 -18.53 -0.12
CA ARG A 490 -16.19 -18.16 1.29
C ARG A 490 -15.27 -19.01 2.18
N PHE A 491 -15.22 -20.31 1.91
CA PHE A 491 -14.33 -21.23 2.61
C PHE A 491 -12.86 -20.85 2.41
N GLU A 492 -12.45 -20.60 1.16
CA GLU A 492 -11.08 -20.15 0.87
C GLU A 492 -10.79 -18.76 1.44
N ALA A 493 -11.77 -17.85 1.47
CA ALA A 493 -11.61 -16.53 2.07
C ALA A 493 -11.24 -16.63 3.55
N ILE A 494 -11.93 -17.48 4.32
CA ILE A 494 -11.61 -17.72 5.74
C ILE A 494 -10.19 -18.27 5.90
N ILE A 495 -9.79 -19.24 5.06
CA ILE A 495 -8.42 -19.80 5.08
C ILE A 495 -7.39 -18.73 4.75
N ALA A 496 -7.65 -17.91 3.73
CA ALA A 496 -6.77 -16.85 3.29
C ALA A 496 -6.64 -15.75 4.36
N MET A 497 -7.73 -15.38 5.05
CA MET A 497 -7.69 -14.45 6.20
C MET A 497 -6.77 -14.96 7.31
N ALA A 498 -6.81 -16.27 7.62
CA ALA A 498 -5.92 -16.88 8.61
C ALA A 498 -4.43 -16.85 8.22
N ARG A 499 -4.11 -16.68 6.93
CA ARG A 499 -2.73 -16.53 6.42
C ARG A 499 -2.23 -15.08 6.48
N VAL A 500 -3.13 -14.09 6.36
CA VAL A 500 -2.75 -12.66 6.43
C VAL A 500 -2.15 -12.31 7.79
N GLY A 501 -2.65 -12.94 8.86
CA GLY A 501 -2.29 -12.62 10.24
C GLY A 501 -3.24 -11.57 10.82
N PHE A 502 -2.84 -10.93 11.93
CA PHE A 502 -3.72 -10.02 12.66
C PHE A 502 -4.14 -8.78 11.83
N GLU A 503 -5.45 -8.65 11.61
CA GLU A 503 -6.12 -7.45 11.13
C GLU A 503 -7.48 -7.35 11.86
N PRO A 504 -7.75 -6.29 12.63
CA PRO A 504 -9.00 -6.11 13.39
C PRO A 504 -10.30 -6.35 12.61
N ARG A 505 -10.41 -5.85 11.37
CA ARG A 505 -11.59 -6.00 10.51
C ARG A 505 -11.79 -7.44 10.06
N LEU A 506 -10.71 -8.18 9.82
CA LEU A 506 -10.80 -9.61 9.49
C LEU A 506 -11.21 -10.42 10.71
N VAL A 507 -10.71 -10.08 11.91
CA VAL A 507 -11.15 -10.70 13.17
C VAL A 507 -12.64 -10.48 13.40
N GLU A 508 -13.14 -9.25 13.22
CA GLU A 508 -14.55 -8.92 13.37
C GLU A 508 -15.43 -9.69 12.38
N ALA A 509 -15.02 -9.75 11.10
CA ALA A 509 -15.75 -10.49 10.07
C ALA A 509 -15.80 -12.00 10.35
N LEU A 510 -14.67 -12.60 10.77
CA LEU A 510 -14.62 -14.00 11.15
C LEU A 510 -15.46 -14.30 12.40
N ALA A 511 -15.50 -13.40 13.37
CA ALA A 511 -16.39 -13.50 14.53
C ALA A 511 -17.87 -13.56 14.09
N GLY A 512 -18.27 -12.71 13.14
CA GLY A 512 -19.61 -12.75 12.56
C GLY A 512 -19.93 -14.06 11.83
N VAL A 513 -19.00 -14.61 11.06
CA VAL A 513 -19.17 -15.91 10.37
C VAL A 513 -19.34 -17.06 11.35
N MET A 514 -18.61 -17.01 12.47
CA MET A 514 -18.71 -18.03 13.50
C MET A 514 -20.10 -18.12 14.14
N GLU A 515 -20.82 -16.99 14.24
CA GLU A 515 -22.20 -16.91 14.73
C GLU A 515 -23.25 -17.25 13.66
N GLY A 516 -22.81 -17.50 12.42
CA GLY A 516 -23.68 -17.79 11.27
C GLY A 516 -24.37 -19.17 11.30
N PRO A 517 -25.29 -19.41 10.36
CA PRO A 517 -26.06 -20.65 10.30
C PRO A 517 -25.32 -21.84 9.67
N GLU A 518 -24.12 -21.64 9.11
CA GLU A 518 -23.38 -22.65 8.35
C GLU A 518 -22.26 -23.31 9.17
N PRO A 519 -22.46 -24.54 9.70
CA PRO A 519 -21.54 -25.15 10.66
C PRO A 519 -20.11 -25.31 10.14
N ALA A 520 -19.98 -25.62 8.85
CA ALA A 520 -18.68 -25.81 8.20
C ALA A 520 -17.87 -24.50 8.19
N LEU A 521 -18.48 -23.38 7.78
CA LEU A 521 -17.81 -22.07 7.78
C LEU A 521 -17.54 -21.59 9.20
N SER A 522 -18.47 -21.77 10.14
CA SER A 522 -18.27 -21.39 11.55
C SER A 522 -17.11 -22.14 12.19
N THR A 523 -16.95 -23.43 11.86
CA THR A 523 -15.85 -24.26 12.36
C THR A 523 -14.49 -23.77 11.84
N VAL A 524 -14.40 -23.44 10.55
CA VAL A 524 -13.16 -22.91 9.96
C VAL A 524 -12.88 -21.49 10.44
N ALA A 525 -13.91 -20.67 10.67
CA ALA A 525 -13.75 -19.33 11.25
C ALA A 525 -13.18 -19.39 12.67
N ALA A 526 -13.65 -20.31 13.51
CA ALA A 526 -13.09 -20.54 14.84
C ALA A 526 -11.60 -20.92 14.77
N TRP A 527 -11.21 -21.80 13.84
CA TRP A 527 -9.81 -22.15 13.58
C TRP A 527 -9.00 -20.94 13.08
N ALA A 528 -9.54 -20.17 12.15
CA ALA A 528 -8.88 -18.99 11.58
C ALA A 528 -8.58 -17.94 12.65
N LEU A 529 -9.55 -17.67 13.52
CA LEU A 529 -9.40 -16.77 14.67
C LEU A 529 -8.26 -17.20 15.61
N GLY A 530 -8.18 -18.49 15.94
CA GLY A 530 -7.08 -19.02 16.75
C GLY A 530 -5.72 -18.90 16.06
N ARG A 531 -5.68 -19.15 14.75
CA ARG A 531 -4.45 -19.05 13.94
C ARG A 531 -3.96 -17.61 13.76
N MET A 532 -4.85 -16.63 13.71
CA MET A 532 -4.48 -15.22 13.64
C MET A 532 -3.73 -14.74 14.89
N GLY A 533 -3.90 -15.43 16.02
CA GLY A 533 -3.03 -15.27 17.18
C GLY A 533 -3.32 -14.05 18.06
N ASP A 534 -4.43 -13.35 17.84
CA ASP A 534 -4.73 -12.09 18.54
C ASP A 534 -5.80 -12.25 19.62
N ALA A 535 -5.57 -11.61 20.77
CA ALA A 535 -6.45 -11.70 21.94
C ALA A 535 -7.84 -11.07 21.69
N SER A 536 -8.00 -10.17 20.70
CA SER A 536 -9.32 -9.63 20.34
C SER A 536 -10.30 -10.68 19.82
N ALA A 537 -9.81 -11.85 19.40
CA ALA A 537 -10.65 -12.98 19.00
C ALA A 537 -11.33 -13.68 20.19
N ARG A 538 -10.82 -13.49 21.42
CA ARG A 538 -11.28 -14.21 22.62
C ARG A 538 -12.79 -14.13 22.85
N PRO A 539 -13.45 -12.96 22.86
CA PRO A 539 -14.88 -12.89 23.16
C PRO A 539 -15.72 -13.68 22.15
N ALA A 540 -15.28 -13.74 20.90
CA ALA A 540 -15.93 -14.55 19.88
C ALA A 540 -15.72 -16.04 20.19
N LEU A 541 -14.48 -16.47 20.47
CA LEU A 541 -14.16 -17.87 20.76
C LEU A 541 -14.90 -18.38 22.01
N GLU A 542 -15.02 -17.57 23.07
CA GLU A 542 -15.82 -17.87 24.26
C GLU A 542 -17.28 -18.12 23.90
N ARG A 543 -17.92 -17.23 23.11
CA ARG A 543 -19.29 -17.48 22.59
C ARG A 543 -19.37 -18.73 21.73
N GLY A 544 -18.30 -19.07 21.01
CA GLY A 544 -18.22 -20.29 20.22
C GLY A 544 -18.28 -21.57 21.07
N LEU A 545 -17.85 -21.53 22.34
CA LEU A 545 -18.05 -22.63 23.28
C LEU A 545 -19.54 -22.86 23.57
N GLU A 546 -20.40 -21.84 23.46
CA GLU A 546 -21.85 -21.94 23.66
C GLU A 546 -22.61 -22.32 22.38
N SER A 547 -21.90 -22.55 21.25
CA SER A 547 -22.53 -22.86 19.97
C SER A 547 -23.39 -24.12 20.02
N ARG A 548 -24.51 -24.15 19.29
CA ARG A 548 -25.31 -25.39 19.10
C ARG A 548 -24.55 -26.50 18.36
N TYR A 549 -23.46 -26.16 17.68
CA TYR A 549 -22.67 -27.10 16.89
C TYR A 549 -21.45 -27.58 17.67
N ARG A 550 -21.41 -28.89 17.96
CA ARG A 550 -20.31 -29.55 18.66
C ARG A 550 -18.94 -29.32 17.97
N SER A 551 -18.90 -29.27 16.63
CA SER A 551 -17.66 -28.98 15.89
C SER A 551 -17.11 -27.58 16.17
N VAL A 552 -17.98 -26.58 16.32
CA VAL A 552 -17.61 -25.20 16.63
C VAL A 552 -17.07 -25.12 18.05
N GLN A 553 -17.76 -25.71 19.02
CA GLN A 553 -17.29 -25.76 20.41
C GLN A 553 -15.88 -26.37 20.52
N ALA A 554 -15.64 -27.49 19.83
CA ALA A 554 -14.33 -28.16 19.81
C ALA A 554 -13.23 -27.27 19.23
N HIS A 555 -13.51 -26.56 18.12
CA HIS A 555 -12.52 -25.69 17.48
C HIS A 555 -12.30 -24.40 18.27
N SER A 556 -13.34 -23.84 18.87
CA SER A 556 -13.22 -22.69 19.77
C SER A 556 -12.33 -23.00 20.98
N SER A 557 -12.52 -24.17 21.62
CA SER A 557 -11.63 -24.64 22.69
C SER A 557 -10.19 -24.74 22.21
N ARG A 558 -9.95 -25.45 21.09
CA ARG A 558 -8.59 -25.62 20.55
C ARG A 558 -7.95 -24.28 20.20
N SER A 559 -8.70 -23.36 19.62
CA SER A 559 -8.23 -22.01 19.29
C SER A 559 -7.87 -21.21 20.54
N LEU A 560 -8.65 -21.30 21.63
CA LEU A 560 -8.28 -20.70 22.93
C LEU A 560 -6.97 -21.30 23.46
N GLY A 561 -6.75 -22.60 23.28
CA GLY A 561 -5.48 -23.27 23.61
C GLY A 561 -4.30 -22.78 22.75
N VAL A 562 -4.51 -22.55 21.46
CA VAL A 562 -3.51 -21.97 20.54
C VAL A 562 -3.17 -20.52 20.94
N LEU A 563 -4.16 -19.74 21.34
CA LEU A 563 -3.97 -18.40 21.89
C LEU A 563 -3.32 -18.41 23.28
N ASN A 564 -3.25 -19.59 23.93
CA ASN A 564 -2.79 -19.77 25.31
C ASN A 564 -3.54 -18.86 26.29
N ASP A 565 -4.85 -18.74 26.11
CA ASP A 565 -5.72 -17.85 26.87
C ASP A 565 -5.97 -18.38 28.29
N ARG A 566 -5.17 -17.90 29.26
CA ARG A 566 -5.21 -18.37 30.65
C ARG A 566 -6.55 -18.13 31.34
N ASP A 567 -7.31 -17.13 30.89
CA ASP A 567 -8.58 -16.79 31.53
C ASP A 567 -9.70 -17.75 31.14
N ALA A 568 -9.54 -18.51 30.05
CA ALA A 568 -10.47 -19.56 29.63
C ALA A 568 -10.34 -20.85 30.45
N ILE A 569 -9.28 -21.02 31.25
CA ILE A 569 -8.98 -22.27 31.98
C ILE A 569 -10.14 -22.72 32.90
N PRO A 570 -10.74 -21.86 33.75
CA PRO A 570 -11.80 -22.29 34.66
C PRO A 570 -13.03 -22.83 33.91
N GLU A 571 -13.41 -22.15 32.82
CA GLU A 571 -14.55 -22.53 31.99
C GLU A 571 -14.29 -23.85 31.25
N LEU A 572 -13.10 -24.02 30.67
CA LEU A 572 -12.71 -25.26 29.98
C LEU A 572 -12.64 -26.45 30.94
N LEU A 573 -12.21 -26.24 32.19
CA LEU A 573 -12.22 -27.28 33.23
C LEU A 573 -13.63 -27.69 33.62
N ALA A 574 -14.53 -26.73 33.86
CA ALA A 574 -15.92 -27.01 34.19
C ALA A 574 -16.59 -27.82 33.05
N ARG A 575 -16.40 -27.37 31.80
CA ARG A 575 -16.92 -28.07 30.62
C ARG A 575 -16.36 -29.47 30.43
N LEU A 576 -15.07 -29.69 30.69
CA LEU A 576 -14.49 -31.04 30.63
C LEU A 576 -15.17 -32.01 31.60
N GLN A 577 -15.60 -31.52 32.78
CA GLN A 577 -16.25 -32.33 33.81
C GLN A 577 -17.74 -32.60 33.52
N GLU A 578 -18.44 -31.63 32.96
CA GLU A 578 -19.89 -31.72 32.71
C GLU A 578 -20.24 -32.32 31.35
N GLU A 579 -19.33 -32.27 30.37
CA GLU A 579 -19.59 -32.72 29.02
C GLU A 579 -19.70 -34.25 28.91
N ALA A 580 -20.65 -34.71 28.10
CA ALA A 580 -20.88 -36.13 27.84
C ALA A 580 -20.38 -36.58 26.45
N ASP A 581 -20.24 -35.65 25.50
CA ASP A 581 -19.74 -35.98 24.17
C ASP A 581 -18.23 -36.30 24.19
N PRO A 582 -17.80 -37.52 23.80
CA PRO A 582 -16.39 -37.91 23.86
C PRO A 582 -15.47 -37.06 22.97
N GLY A 583 -16.00 -36.53 21.86
CA GLY A 583 -15.24 -35.69 20.94
C GLY A 583 -14.90 -34.33 21.55
N LEU A 584 -15.83 -33.75 22.31
CA LEU A 584 -15.63 -32.51 23.04
C LEU A 584 -14.78 -32.69 24.30
N GLN A 585 -15.02 -33.74 25.07
CA GLN A 585 -14.14 -34.11 26.19
C GLN A 585 -12.68 -34.19 25.73
N LEU A 586 -12.43 -34.81 24.56
CA LEU A 586 -11.10 -34.89 23.96
C LEU A 586 -10.54 -33.51 23.56
N ALA A 587 -11.38 -32.64 22.99
CA ALA A 587 -10.97 -31.29 22.61
C ALA A 587 -10.58 -30.44 23.84
N TYR A 588 -11.41 -30.45 24.89
CA TYR A 588 -11.12 -29.74 26.14
C TYR A 588 -9.89 -30.30 26.84
N ALA A 589 -9.77 -31.63 26.96
CA ALA A 589 -8.60 -32.31 27.51
C ALA A 589 -7.31 -31.95 26.76
N SER A 590 -7.34 -32.00 25.43
CA SER A 590 -6.18 -31.67 24.57
C SER A 590 -5.77 -30.20 24.72
N THR A 591 -6.75 -29.30 24.81
CA THR A 591 -6.55 -27.86 25.03
C THR A 591 -5.90 -27.59 26.37
N LEU A 592 -6.44 -28.14 27.45
CA LEU A 592 -5.91 -28.00 28.81
C LEU A 592 -4.52 -28.63 28.96
N GLY A 593 -4.28 -29.75 28.28
CA GLY A 593 -2.97 -30.38 28.19
C GLY A 593 -1.94 -29.49 27.48
N GLN A 594 -2.31 -28.89 26.35
CA GLN A 594 -1.47 -27.92 25.63
C GLN A 594 -1.14 -26.69 26.48
N MET A 595 -2.11 -26.20 27.26
CA MET A 595 -1.93 -25.08 28.19
C MET A 595 -1.18 -25.46 29.48
N LYS A 596 -0.87 -26.75 29.68
CA LYS A 596 -0.19 -27.32 30.85
C LYS A 596 -0.91 -27.00 32.16
N VAL A 597 -2.20 -27.35 32.22
CA VAL A 597 -3.04 -27.12 33.39
C VAL A 597 -3.06 -28.35 34.29
N ASP A 598 -2.33 -28.32 35.40
CA ASP A 598 -2.21 -29.46 36.33
C ASP A 598 -3.56 -29.93 36.87
N ASN A 599 -4.46 -29.00 37.16
CA ASN A 599 -5.82 -29.29 37.66
C ASN A 599 -6.70 -30.07 36.65
N ALA A 600 -6.29 -30.16 35.39
CA ALA A 600 -6.98 -30.95 34.37
C ALA A 600 -6.58 -32.44 34.39
N LEU A 601 -5.51 -32.82 35.11
CA LEU A 601 -5.02 -34.20 35.11
C LEU A 601 -6.05 -35.22 35.62
N PRO A 602 -6.71 -35.04 36.78
CA PRO A 602 -7.70 -36.00 37.25
C PRO A 602 -8.83 -36.29 36.23
N PRO A 603 -9.50 -35.28 35.63
CA PRO A 603 -10.51 -35.56 34.61
C PRO A 603 -9.90 -36.19 33.35
N ILE A 604 -8.71 -35.77 32.88
CA ILE A 604 -8.04 -36.37 31.71
C ILE A 604 -7.75 -37.87 31.93
N LEU A 605 -7.25 -38.24 33.11
CA LEU A 605 -6.92 -39.63 33.45
C LEU A 605 -8.17 -40.50 33.58
N SER A 606 -9.25 -39.96 34.17
CA SER A 606 -10.54 -40.66 34.25
C SER A 606 -11.12 -40.95 32.86
N LEU A 607 -10.95 -40.02 31.91
CA LEU A 607 -11.36 -40.21 30.51
C LEU A 607 -10.47 -41.23 29.81
N LEU A 608 -9.15 -41.22 30.07
CA LEU A 608 -8.22 -42.21 29.51
C LEU A 608 -8.60 -43.64 29.93
N ALA A 609 -9.02 -43.83 31.18
CA ALA A 609 -9.48 -45.12 31.70
C ALA A 609 -10.75 -45.62 31.00
N THR A 610 -11.70 -44.73 30.70
CA THR A 610 -12.99 -45.10 30.10
C THR A 610 -12.99 -45.08 28.56
N ALA A 611 -11.99 -44.47 27.93
CA ALA A 611 -11.89 -44.32 26.48
C ALA A 611 -11.78 -45.67 25.74
N ARG A 612 -12.70 -45.89 24.78
CA ARG A 612 -12.73 -47.11 23.96
C ARG A 612 -11.88 -47.02 22.70
N ASN A 613 -11.81 -45.83 22.09
CA ASN A 613 -11.10 -45.60 20.83
C ASN A 613 -9.60 -45.43 21.07
N ARG A 614 -8.77 -46.23 20.39
CA ARG A 614 -7.30 -46.13 20.43
C ARG A 614 -6.78 -44.73 20.13
N THR A 615 -7.41 -44.01 19.20
CA THR A 615 -7.01 -42.62 18.87
C THR A 615 -7.28 -41.68 20.05
N ALA A 616 -8.46 -41.79 20.66
CA ALA A 616 -8.81 -40.99 21.83
C ALA A 616 -7.91 -41.29 23.03
N ARG A 617 -7.58 -42.57 23.29
CA ARG A 617 -6.62 -42.95 24.34
C ARG A 617 -5.25 -42.30 24.13
N ALA A 618 -4.77 -42.32 22.89
CA ALA A 618 -3.47 -41.74 22.55
C ALA A 618 -3.44 -40.22 22.74
N GLU A 619 -4.52 -39.52 22.34
CA GLU A 619 -4.65 -38.08 22.51
C GLU A 619 -4.80 -37.67 23.98
N LEU A 620 -5.55 -38.43 24.79
CA LEU A 620 -5.67 -38.20 26.24
C LEU A 620 -4.34 -38.46 26.97
N ALA A 621 -3.64 -39.54 26.62
CA ALA A 621 -2.32 -39.83 27.17
C ALA A 621 -1.30 -38.75 26.75
N LEU A 622 -1.39 -38.23 25.52
CA LEU A 622 -0.59 -37.09 25.07
C LEU A 622 -0.94 -35.81 25.84
N ALA A 623 -2.22 -35.55 26.11
CA ALA A 623 -2.64 -34.39 26.89
C ALA A 623 -2.06 -34.44 28.31
N ALA A 624 -2.08 -35.60 28.97
CA ALA A 624 -1.42 -35.81 30.26
C ALA A 624 0.10 -35.63 30.15
N ALA A 625 0.74 -36.22 29.12
CA ALA A 625 2.18 -36.09 28.90
C ALA A 625 2.61 -34.63 28.64
N ARG A 626 1.80 -33.81 27.98
CA ARG A 626 2.09 -32.38 27.77
C ARG A 626 2.15 -31.60 29.09
N ILE A 627 1.33 -31.97 30.07
CA ILE A 627 1.33 -31.38 31.41
C ILE A 627 2.61 -31.79 32.14
N VAL A 628 3.01 -33.07 32.03
CA VAL A 628 4.29 -33.58 32.58
C VAL A 628 5.50 -32.88 31.95
N GLY A 629 5.47 -32.63 30.64
CA GLY A 629 6.56 -32.05 29.86
C GLY A 629 7.16 -33.03 28.86
N ASP A 630 8.09 -32.54 28.02
CA ASP A 630 8.79 -33.31 26.98
C ASP A 630 7.87 -34.14 26.05
N GLU A 631 6.98 -33.44 25.33
CA GLU A 631 6.08 -34.05 24.33
C GLU A 631 6.83 -34.90 23.29
N ALA A 632 8.05 -34.49 22.90
CA ALA A 632 8.84 -35.18 21.89
C ALA A 632 9.25 -36.58 22.37
N HIS A 633 9.71 -36.69 23.62
CA HIS A 633 10.07 -37.98 24.23
C HIS A 633 8.86 -38.92 24.31
N PHE A 634 7.72 -38.44 24.80
CA PHE A 634 6.50 -39.24 24.88
C PHE A 634 6.07 -39.78 23.51
N ILE A 635 6.04 -38.92 22.48
CA ILE A 635 5.64 -39.32 21.13
C ILE A 635 6.62 -40.33 20.53
N GLN A 636 7.92 -40.16 20.75
CA GLN A 636 8.93 -41.12 20.30
C GLN A 636 8.71 -42.48 20.97
N MET A 637 8.56 -42.52 22.29
CA MET A 637 8.33 -43.74 23.06
C MET A 637 7.03 -44.43 22.64
N LEU A 638 5.93 -43.68 22.50
CA LEU A 638 4.64 -44.22 22.05
C LEU A 638 4.73 -44.83 20.64
N ARG A 639 5.47 -44.20 19.71
CA ARG A 639 5.68 -44.74 18.36
C ARG A 639 6.51 -46.02 18.38
N GLN A 640 7.57 -46.08 19.19
CA GLN A 640 8.40 -47.27 19.35
C GLN A 640 7.61 -48.41 19.98
N ALA A 641 6.89 -48.15 21.08
CA ALA A 641 6.10 -49.15 21.79
C ALA A 641 4.94 -49.71 20.95
N ARG A 642 4.41 -48.93 19.99
CA ARG A 642 3.41 -49.42 19.03
C ARG A 642 3.97 -50.35 17.95
N ARG A 643 5.27 -50.24 17.64
CA ARG A 643 5.95 -51.11 16.66
C ARG A 643 6.51 -52.36 17.34
N GLU A 644 7.24 -52.15 18.43
CA GLU A 644 7.97 -53.18 19.17
C GLU A 644 7.80 -52.90 20.68
N PRO A 645 6.65 -53.29 21.28
CA PRO A 645 6.33 -52.98 22.68
C PRO A 645 7.38 -53.52 23.66
N GLY A 646 7.83 -54.77 23.48
CA GLY A 646 8.82 -55.39 24.35
C GLY A 646 10.15 -54.63 24.36
N THR A 647 10.72 -54.38 23.18
CA THR A 647 11.98 -53.65 23.02
C THR A 647 11.90 -52.23 23.56
N ALA A 648 10.83 -51.49 23.22
CA ALA A 648 10.69 -50.09 23.60
C ALA A 648 10.54 -49.90 25.11
N LEU A 649 9.66 -50.72 25.74
CA LEU A 649 9.46 -50.66 27.19
C LEU A 649 10.72 -51.15 27.94
N ALA A 650 11.41 -52.19 27.44
CA ALA A 650 12.67 -52.65 28.05
C ALA A 650 13.77 -51.58 28.01
N GLN A 651 13.93 -50.87 26.87
CA GLN A 651 14.90 -49.78 26.76
C GLN A 651 14.58 -48.63 27.71
N ALA A 652 13.31 -48.25 27.82
CA ALA A 652 12.86 -47.24 28.78
C ALA A 652 13.10 -47.68 30.23
N MET A 653 12.86 -48.94 30.56
CA MET A 653 13.15 -49.50 31.89
C MET A 653 14.64 -49.47 32.24
N ILE A 654 15.52 -49.84 31.29
CA ILE A 654 16.97 -49.78 31.49
C ILE A 654 17.44 -48.34 31.70
N ALA A 655 16.90 -47.40 30.92
CA ALA A 655 17.21 -45.98 31.06
C ALA A 655 16.75 -45.43 32.42
N LEU A 656 15.56 -45.82 32.88
CA LEU A 656 15.00 -45.41 34.17
C LEU A 656 15.78 -46.00 35.34
N ARG A 657 16.13 -47.30 35.30
CA ARG A 657 16.96 -47.97 36.31
C ARG A 657 18.24 -47.20 36.60
N LYS A 658 18.95 -46.75 35.56
CA LYS A 658 20.20 -45.99 35.70
C LYS A 658 20.02 -44.67 36.45
N ARG A 659 18.84 -44.06 36.37
CA ARG A 659 18.51 -42.83 37.11
C ARG A 659 18.12 -43.15 38.56
N VAL A 660 17.31 -44.19 38.75
CA VAL A 660 16.87 -44.65 40.08
C VAL A 660 18.05 -45.13 40.93
N GLU A 661 19.06 -45.78 40.33
CA GLU A 661 20.31 -46.17 40.99
C GLU A 661 21.08 -44.98 41.60
N GLN A 662 20.85 -43.77 41.09
CA GLN A 662 21.49 -42.54 41.56
C GLN A 662 20.68 -41.83 42.67
N MET A 663 19.48 -42.32 43.01
CA MET A 663 18.63 -41.74 44.05
C MET A 663 18.99 -42.28 45.44
N GLU A 664 19.00 -41.42 46.44
CA GLU A 664 19.21 -41.82 47.84
C GLU A 664 17.98 -42.57 48.38
N GLY A 665 18.18 -43.72 49.04
CA GLY A 665 17.11 -44.51 49.67
C GLY A 665 16.50 -45.62 48.81
N VAL A 666 17.16 -46.01 47.71
CA VAL A 666 16.75 -47.14 46.87
C VAL A 666 17.39 -48.45 47.33
N ASP A 667 16.57 -49.45 47.62
CA ASP A 667 17.04 -50.79 47.99
C ASP A 667 17.51 -51.60 46.78
N GLY A 668 18.54 -52.44 46.96
CA GLY A 668 19.07 -53.32 45.91
C GLY A 668 18.02 -54.27 45.33
N GLU A 669 17.03 -54.68 46.14
CA GLU A 669 15.90 -55.50 45.69
C GLU A 669 15.04 -54.79 44.64
N LEU A 670 14.90 -53.46 44.70
CA LEU A 670 14.16 -52.70 43.70
C LEU A 670 14.93 -52.68 42.37
N LEU A 671 16.26 -52.51 42.41
CA LEU A 671 17.12 -52.53 41.22
C LEU A 671 17.11 -53.92 40.53
N ASP A 672 17.11 -55.00 41.32
CA ASP A 672 16.98 -56.36 40.79
C ASP A 672 15.61 -56.58 40.10
N ARG A 673 14.54 -56.00 40.66
CA ARG A 673 13.21 -56.01 40.01
C ARG A 673 13.20 -55.23 38.70
N PHE A 674 13.90 -54.11 38.61
CA PHE A 674 14.08 -53.37 37.35
C PHE A 674 14.73 -54.23 36.26
N ASP A 675 15.78 -54.98 36.61
CA ASP A 675 16.49 -55.86 35.68
C ASP A 675 15.61 -57.05 35.24
N ALA A 676 14.87 -57.66 36.18
CA ALA A 676 13.91 -58.71 35.88
C ALA A 676 12.78 -58.21 34.96
N CYS A 677 12.24 -57.01 35.23
CA CYS A 677 11.22 -56.38 34.40
C CYS A 677 11.73 -56.11 32.98
N ALA A 678 12.92 -55.51 32.85
CA ALA A 678 13.52 -55.20 31.54
C ALA A 678 13.77 -56.48 30.73
N LEU A 679 14.22 -57.56 31.37
CA LEU A 679 14.45 -58.85 30.73
C LEU A 679 13.14 -59.51 30.25
N ALA A 680 12.08 -59.48 31.06
CA ALA A 680 10.77 -60.00 30.70
C ALA A 680 10.19 -59.25 29.48
N LEU A 681 10.31 -57.91 29.48
CA LEU A 681 9.90 -57.06 28.35
C LEU A 681 10.74 -57.33 27.09
N ALA A 682 12.07 -57.48 27.22
CA ALA A 682 12.96 -57.78 26.11
C ALA A 682 12.71 -59.16 25.48
N ARG A 683 12.24 -60.14 26.28
CA ARG A 683 11.78 -61.46 25.82
C ARG A 683 10.37 -61.44 25.24
N ASN A 684 9.75 -60.26 25.13
CA ASN A 684 8.40 -60.05 24.65
C ASN A 684 7.32 -60.74 25.51
N GLN A 685 7.62 -61.01 26.79
CA GLN A 685 6.68 -61.51 27.80
C GLN A 685 5.89 -60.33 28.38
N LEU A 686 5.07 -59.69 27.54
CA LEU A 686 4.48 -58.38 27.84
C LEU A 686 3.57 -58.39 29.08
N ASN A 687 2.82 -59.47 29.34
CA ASN A 687 1.93 -59.53 30.50
C ASN A 687 2.72 -59.56 31.82
N GLU A 688 3.78 -60.38 31.88
CA GLU A 688 4.69 -60.46 33.02
C GLU A 688 5.47 -59.14 33.19
N GLY A 689 5.93 -58.56 32.07
CA GLY A 689 6.65 -57.28 32.07
C GLY A 689 5.79 -56.09 32.52
N VAL A 690 4.53 -56.01 32.09
CA VAL A 690 3.60 -54.95 32.54
C VAL A 690 3.21 -55.14 34.00
N ALA A 691 2.97 -56.37 34.46
CA ALA A 691 2.71 -56.63 35.88
C ALA A 691 3.89 -56.23 36.77
N CYS A 692 5.12 -56.55 36.34
CA CYS A 692 6.34 -56.14 37.04
C CYS A 692 6.53 -54.61 37.02
N LEU A 693 6.20 -53.94 35.91
CA LEU A 693 6.19 -52.48 35.82
C LEU A 693 5.18 -51.86 36.80
N THR A 694 4.00 -52.44 36.96
CA THR A 694 2.99 -52.00 37.95
C THR A 694 3.55 -52.06 39.37
N GLU A 695 4.19 -53.16 39.76
CA GLU A 695 4.82 -53.31 41.09
C GLU A 695 5.91 -52.26 41.33
N ILE A 696 6.76 -52.03 40.33
CA ILE A 696 7.80 -51.00 40.38
C ILE A 696 7.17 -49.60 40.51
N THR A 697 6.07 -49.34 39.79
CA THR A 697 5.35 -48.07 39.87
C THR A 697 4.81 -47.82 41.28
N HIS A 698 4.21 -48.83 41.91
CA HIS A 698 3.74 -48.74 43.30
C HIS A 698 4.87 -48.42 44.29
N ALA A 699 6.06 -49.01 44.10
CA ALA A 699 7.23 -48.72 44.93
C ALA A 699 7.76 -47.29 44.75
N LEU A 700 7.60 -46.68 43.57
CA LEU A 700 8.12 -45.34 43.24
C LEU A 700 7.15 -44.20 43.54
N ILE A 701 5.84 -44.47 43.67
CA ILE A 701 4.84 -43.44 44.01
C ILE A 701 5.21 -42.64 45.28
N PRO A 702 5.60 -43.27 46.41
CA PRO A 702 6.00 -42.54 47.62
C PRO A 702 7.26 -41.68 47.44
N LEU A 703 8.14 -42.07 46.50
CA LEU A 703 9.42 -41.41 46.21
C LEU A 703 9.27 -40.26 45.21
N THR A 704 8.11 -40.12 44.57
CA THR A 704 7.87 -39.08 43.56
C THR A 704 7.48 -37.76 44.24
N PRO A 705 8.29 -36.69 44.15
CA PRO A 705 8.08 -35.47 44.92
C PRO A 705 6.93 -34.61 44.39
N VAL A 706 6.62 -34.71 43.10
CA VAL A 706 5.63 -33.87 42.43
C VAL A 706 4.23 -34.48 42.55
N GLU A 707 3.29 -33.74 43.15
CA GLU A 707 1.95 -34.23 43.46
C GLU A 707 1.15 -34.70 42.23
N TYR A 708 1.19 -33.93 41.15
CA TYR A 708 0.46 -34.29 39.94
C TYR A 708 1.07 -35.51 39.21
N GLN A 709 2.39 -35.70 39.29
CA GLN A 709 3.06 -36.90 38.75
C GLN A 709 2.62 -38.14 39.52
N ARG A 710 2.52 -38.05 40.87
CA ARG A 710 1.96 -39.15 41.68
C ARG A 710 0.54 -39.52 41.25
N GLY A 711 -0.32 -38.53 41.00
CA GLY A 711 -1.68 -38.77 40.49
C GLY A 711 -1.71 -39.54 39.16
N ILE A 712 -0.80 -39.22 38.24
CA ILE A 712 -0.66 -39.95 36.97
C ILE A 712 -0.20 -41.39 37.21
N LEU A 713 0.81 -41.60 38.06
CA LEU A 713 1.35 -42.93 38.35
C LEU A 713 0.31 -43.85 39.00
N VAL A 714 -0.47 -43.34 39.95
CA VAL A 714 -1.57 -44.09 40.59
C VAL A 714 -2.58 -44.56 39.54
N HIS A 715 -3.09 -43.64 38.72
CA HIS A 715 -4.07 -43.99 37.68
C HIS A 715 -3.51 -44.91 36.60
N CYS A 716 -2.23 -44.76 36.22
CA CYS A 716 -1.61 -45.66 35.27
C CYS A 716 -1.37 -47.06 35.85
N ALA A 717 -1.01 -47.17 37.13
CA ALA A 717 -0.87 -48.47 37.81
C ALA A 717 -2.21 -49.23 37.82
N GLU A 718 -3.29 -48.57 38.24
CA GLU A 718 -4.66 -49.12 38.17
C GLU A 718 -5.04 -49.52 36.73
N GLY A 719 -4.72 -48.67 35.75
CA GLY A 719 -4.97 -48.93 34.34
C GLY A 719 -4.21 -50.16 33.80
N MET A 720 -2.97 -50.36 34.23
CA MET A 720 -2.16 -51.53 33.89
C MET A 720 -2.67 -52.81 34.58
N GLU A 721 -3.18 -52.74 35.81
CA GLU A 721 -3.80 -53.88 36.51
C GLU A 721 -5.08 -54.34 35.81
N ILE A 722 -5.92 -53.40 35.38
CA ILE A 722 -7.22 -53.71 34.76
C ILE A 722 -7.06 -54.16 33.30
N HIS A 723 -6.19 -53.49 32.53
CA HIS A 723 -6.13 -53.67 31.08
C HIS A 723 -4.85 -54.37 30.58
N GLY A 724 -3.87 -54.60 31.44
CA GLY A 724 -2.62 -55.27 31.10
C GLY A 724 -1.97 -54.69 29.84
N THR A 725 -1.78 -55.56 28.85
CA THR A 725 -1.07 -55.24 27.60
C THR A 725 -1.97 -54.71 26.48
N GLU A 726 -3.30 -54.72 26.67
CA GLU A 726 -4.26 -54.24 25.66
C GLU A 726 -4.22 -52.71 25.48
N ARG A 727 -3.66 -52.00 26.47
CA ARG A 727 -3.59 -50.54 26.53
C ARG A 727 -2.17 -50.07 26.77
N ILE A 728 -1.37 -50.07 25.70
CA ILE A 728 0.03 -49.61 25.70
C ILE A 728 0.19 -48.14 26.14
N GLU A 729 -0.89 -47.35 26.14
CA GLU A 729 -0.85 -45.95 26.58
C GLU A 729 -0.47 -45.80 28.06
N PHE A 730 -0.90 -46.71 28.94
CA PHE A 730 -0.58 -46.67 30.38
C PHE A 730 0.89 -46.96 30.71
N PRO A 731 1.53 -48.05 30.22
CA PRO A 731 2.94 -48.30 30.51
C PRO A 731 3.84 -47.21 29.89
N VAL A 732 3.49 -46.68 28.72
CA VAL A 732 4.25 -45.58 28.10
C VAL A 732 4.11 -44.29 28.91
N LEU A 733 2.90 -43.92 29.34
CA LEU A 733 2.69 -42.72 30.15
C LEU A 733 3.36 -42.84 31.53
N THR A 734 3.37 -44.04 32.11
CA THR A 734 4.08 -44.34 33.37
C THR A 734 5.58 -44.08 33.23
N LEU A 735 6.22 -44.71 32.24
CA LEU A 735 7.66 -44.57 32.01
C LEU A 735 8.05 -43.14 31.64
N HIS A 736 7.22 -42.46 30.85
CA HIS A 736 7.41 -41.04 30.55
C HIS A 736 7.36 -40.17 31.82
N THR A 737 6.38 -40.41 32.69
CA THR A 737 6.21 -39.65 33.93
C THR A 737 7.37 -39.89 34.89
N LEU A 738 7.80 -41.15 35.06
CA LEU A 738 8.96 -41.51 35.88
C LEU A 738 10.29 -41.00 35.31
N ALA A 739 10.39 -40.78 34.00
CA ALA A 739 11.57 -40.19 33.38
C ALA A 739 11.57 -38.66 33.41
N ALA A 740 10.46 -38.01 33.75
CA ALA A 740 10.36 -36.56 33.82
C ALA A 740 10.54 -36.02 35.25
N GLY A 741 10.20 -36.82 36.27
CA GLY A 741 10.56 -36.61 37.67
C GLY A 741 11.97 -37.08 37.95
#